data_AF-A0A972PX03-F1
#
_entry.id   AF-A0A972PX03-F1
#
_cell.length_a   1.000
_cell.length_b   1.000
_cell.length_c   1.000
_cell.angle_alpha   90.00
_cell.angle_beta   90.00
_cell.angle_gamma   90.00
#
_symmetry.space_group_name_H-M   'P 1'
#
loop_
_entity.id
_entity.type
_entity.pdbx_description
1 polymer ?
#
loop_
_entity_poly.entity_id
_entity_poly.type
_entity_poly.pdbx_seq_one_letter_code
_entity_poly.pdbx_strand_id
1 'polypeptide(L)'
;MEKTRDIDLGATPFPTGERASSREGSKTPGRARGGGEDTGLGQVNREPCPAIGYPYGVVGPGFLLHEGSLPADETGELLAERGRESGHANGAGGHDEKGEADCVFRYPLPALPGNAPPGPGRLAEMMRWQIRNILDVAVPQKEGEDVAVDSFRFLAESKSHELFPKTPFTAFGLTDPGLDAARLAIASSPTGNDAARNGKDVAAVQSGTADAHRDESLRNERGYEPGGDGTHGERGELGGKGEGTSPALDVPSPAAEDEGRGSCGYRDLANASLYEPRVEFIARQLASLLSVVELERGGKPVRPDGFRLRDLDDWVGPHAATPSDVIQHAASRCQFDCVFCYNRGAPRTLRQAPRSLDDESRELSARLKLYNAGGGTGLFPSFGSPREPLAHPRALCVLREIRARTDAPLRFSTNGGAIDGETIAALADLSPVFLDVSLNSSSPLRRAMLMGDPEPVRAIRALPRLAEAGIPFAVTIVAWPLPSLEEMLYDLRSTVRHAEASGASMVQVNLPGFSRFHSPAEPFDTASVWPEVVREAQDMRREVSCPVFVSPAMYEENLTRRDKNRAEVIGTVPGSPAARAGLSVGDLVTAVNGTPVSCRPQARDLLSLAQSAGEFSIRVRRRDEELELAGDAREYAYPYDPRVAAHLGAVFMGSGFRPRYLDEVQAVIHARGARRPLLLTSALVRPTLEQLLRERPLSLPDGCTLALGVPENRYFGGNIILGDLLVVEDFVSYILEKAASGRERPDLVLVPSSPFHLGGWARDLLGRPYLDIERKAGIPVELLHCETIWE
;
A
#
# COMPACT_ATOMS: atom_id res chain seq x y z
N MET A 1 -20.16 -19.56 7.81
CA MET A 1 -19.99 -21.00 8.13
C MET A 1 -20.50 -21.82 6.96
N GLU A 2 -19.62 -22.17 6.01
CA GLU A 2 -19.90 -23.18 4.98
C GLU A 2 -18.67 -24.08 4.84
N LYS A 3 -18.94 -25.37 4.70
CA LYS A 3 -18.01 -26.47 4.94
C LYS A 3 -16.93 -26.55 3.86
N THR A 4 -15.68 -26.48 4.30
CA THR A 4 -14.48 -26.94 3.58
C THR A 4 -14.66 -28.41 3.20
N ARG A 5 -14.81 -28.68 1.89
CA ARG A 5 -14.62 -30.03 1.33
C ARG A 5 -13.17 -30.14 0.87
N ASP A 6 -12.39 -30.93 1.60
CA ASP A 6 -11.07 -31.38 1.17
C ASP A 6 -11.28 -32.36 -0.02
N ILE A 7 -10.64 -32.08 -1.17
CA ILE A 7 -10.64 -32.98 -2.33
C ILE A 7 -9.35 -33.81 -2.26
N ASP A 8 -9.54 -35.10 -2.02
CA ASP A 8 -8.49 -36.11 -2.00
C ASP A 8 -8.22 -36.60 -3.43
N LEU A 9 -7.07 -36.24 -4.01
CA LEU A 9 -6.67 -36.68 -5.35
C LEU A 9 -5.86 -37.98 -5.24
N GLY A 10 -6.57 -39.08 -4.96
CA GLY A 10 -6.04 -40.44 -4.93
C GLY A 10 -6.08 -41.12 -6.31
N ALA A 11 -4.95 -41.71 -6.69
CA ALA A 11 -4.69 -42.45 -7.92
C ALA A 11 -5.66 -43.62 -8.20
N THR A 12 -5.94 -43.89 -9.49
CA THR A 12 -6.39 -45.20 -9.99
C THR A 12 -6.06 -45.37 -11.49
N PRO A 13 -5.98 -46.62 -12.01
CA PRO A 13 -4.94 -47.04 -12.93
C PRO A 13 -5.34 -47.11 -14.41
N PHE A 14 -4.31 -47.11 -15.27
CA PHE A 14 -4.37 -47.38 -16.70
C PHE A 14 -4.95 -48.76 -17.06
N PRO A 15 -5.68 -48.87 -18.18
CA PRO A 15 -5.68 -50.08 -19.00
C PRO A 15 -4.77 -49.92 -20.23
N THR A 16 -4.00 -50.97 -20.45
CA THR A 16 -3.11 -51.27 -21.58
C THR A 16 -3.84 -51.37 -22.93
N GLY A 17 -3.20 -50.93 -24.02
CA GLY A 17 -3.68 -51.16 -25.39
C GLY A 17 -2.72 -50.72 -26.49
N GLU A 18 -1.80 -51.61 -26.84
CA GLU A 18 -1.22 -51.92 -28.17
C GLU A 18 -0.76 -50.84 -29.20
N ARG A 19 0.56 -50.85 -29.40
CA ARG A 19 1.36 -50.78 -30.65
C ARG A 19 0.69 -50.35 -31.98
N ALA A 20 1.32 -49.38 -32.65
CA ALA A 20 1.77 -49.54 -34.04
C ALA A 20 3.03 -48.71 -34.33
N SER A 21 3.99 -49.35 -34.98
CA SER A 21 5.32 -48.86 -35.35
C SER A 21 5.32 -48.03 -36.64
N SER A 22 6.23 -47.06 -36.75
CA SER A 22 7.07 -46.95 -37.95
C SER A 22 8.37 -46.21 -37.63
N ARG A 23 9.45 -46.74 -38.22
CA ARG A 23 10.86 -46.34 -38.09
C ARG A 23 11.22 -45.26 -39.11
N GLU A 24 12.34 -44.60 -38.83
CA GLU A 24 13.37 -44.01 -39.72
C GLU A 24 13.71 -42.59 -39.22
N GLY A 25 14.95 -42.13 -39.08
CA GLY A 25 16.27 -42.66 -39.38
C GLY A 25 17.32 -41.66 -38.86
N SER A 26 18.49 -42.18 -38.49
CA SER A 26 19.68 -41.52 -37.96
C SER A 26 20.20 -40.29 -38.72
N LYS A 27 20.85 -39.35 -38.02
CA LYS A 27 22.31 -39.07 -38.13
C LYS A 27 22.76 -37.85 -37.30
N THR A 28 23.70 -38.11 -36.39
CA THR A 28 24.72 -37.16 -35.88
C THR A 28 25.79 -36.90 -36.95
N PRO A 29 26.50 -35.75 -36.90
CA PRO A 29 27.82 -35.67 -36.25
C PRO A 29 27.97 -34.34 -35.45
N GLY A 30 28.94 -34.08 -34.58
CA GLY A 30 30.31 -34.59 -34.43
C GLY A 30 31.24 -33.39 -34.28
N ARG A 31 31.80 -33.24 -33.08
CA ARG A 31 32.77 -32.25 -32.57
C ARG A 31 34.00 -32.02 -33.48
N ALA A 32 34.53 -30.79 -33.51
CA ALA A 32 35.95 -30.51 -33.71
C ALA A 32 36.41 -29.23 -32.99
N ARG A 33 37.64 -29.26 -32.48
CA ARG A 33 38.34 -28.27 -31.64
C ARG A 33 39.13 -27.26 -32.48
N GLY A 34 39.42 -26.08 -31.90
CA GLY A 34 40.77 -25.50 -31.92
C GLY A 34 40.88 -24.01 -32.26
N GLY A 35 41.65 -23.28 -31.43
CA GLY A 35 42.34 -22.04 -31.81
C GLY A 35 41.78 -20.77 -31.16
N GLY A 36 42.48 -20.24 -30.16
CA GLY A 36 42.24 -18.90 -29.62
C GLY A 36 43.09 -17.84 -30.31
N GLU A 37 42.65 -16.59 -30.23
CA GLU A 37 43.51 -15.41 -30.05
C GLU A 37 42.64 -14.22 -29.61
N ASP A 38 43.14 -13.52 -28.60
CA ASP A 38 42.61 -12.29 -28.01
C ASP A 38 42.62 -11.13 -29.01
N THR A 39 41.52 -10.38 -29.07
CA THR A 39 41.56 -8.91 -29.12
C THR A 39 40.26 -8.36 -28.53
N GLY A 40 40.40 -7.62 -27.43
CA GLY A 40 39.29 -6.98 -26.73
C GLY A 40 38.66 -5.83 -27.51
N LEU A 41 37.37 -5.65 -27.28
CA LEU A 41 36.60 -4.39 -27.32
C LEU A 41 35.20 -4.73 -26.79
N GLY A 42 35.04 -4.72 -25.46
CA GLY A 42 33.76 -4.93 -24.81
C GLY A 42 32.87 -3.70 -24.91
N GLN A 43 32.15 -3.56 -26.02
CA GLN A 43 30.96 -2.70 -26.08
C GLN A 43 29.83 -3.40 -25.31
N VAL A 44 29.60 -2.97 -24.07
CA VAL A 44 28.38 -3.28 -23.35
C VAL A 44 27.26 -2.47 -24.00
N ASN A 45 26.53 -3.10 -24.93
CA ASN A 45 25.24 -2.60 -25.40
C ASN A 45 24.29 -2.57 -24.20
N ARG A 46 24.11 -1.39 -23.61
CA ARG A 46 23.00 -1.10 -22.72
C ARG A 46 21.76 -0.92 -23.59
N GLU A 47 20.85 -1.87 -23.51
CA GLU A 47 19.50 -1.76 -24.05
C GLU A 47 18.79 -0.54 -23.42
N PRO A 48 18.09 0.30 -24.21
CA PRO A 48 17.20 1.32 -23.66
C PRO A 48 15.90 0.65 -23.20
N CYS A 49 15.68 0.64 -21.89
CA CYS A 49 14.47 0.17 -21.24
C CYS A 49 13.32 1.18 -21.50
N PRO A 50 12.19 0.80 -22.11
CA PRO A 50 11.05 1.71 -22.29
C PRO A 50 10.38 2.01 -20.95
N ALA A 51 10.21 3.30 -20.66
CA ALA A 51 9.57 3.82 -19.45
C ALA A 51 8.08 3.44 -19.42
N ILE A 52 7.75 2.49 -18.57
CA ILE A 52 6.40 2.03 -18.30
C ILE A 52 5.90 2.79 -17.06
N GLY A 53 4.90 3.65 -17.22
CA GLY A 53 4.17 4.27 -16.12
C GLY A 53 3.14 3.31 -15.54
N TYR A 54 3.53 2.52 -14.53
CA TYR A 54 2.63 1.75 -13.67
C TYR A 54 2.86 2.15 -12.21
N PRO A 55 1.81 2.17 -11.37
CA PRO A 55 1.97 2.54 -9.97
C PRO A 55 2.79 1.45 -9.27
N TYR A 56 3.88 1.86 -8.63
CA TYR A 56 4.79 1.07 -7.80
C TYR A 56 5.62 -0.02 -8.52
N GLY A 57 6.92 0.27 -8.74
CA GLY A 57 7.91 -0.69 -9.21
C GLY A 57 9.25 -0.54 -8.45
N VAL A 58 9.81 -1.67 -7.99
CA VAL A 58 11.10 -1.76 -7.29
C VAL A 58 11.97 -2.82 -7.99
N VAL A 59 13.23 -2.48 -8.30
CA VAL A 59 14.28 -3.39 -8.77
C VAL A 59 15.45 -3.32 -7.78
N GLY A 60 15.90 -4.47 -7.25
CA GLY A 60 16.95 -4.54 -6.22
C GLY A 60 18.38 -4.77 -6.77
N PRO A 61 19.44 -4.32 -6.08
CA PRO A 61 20.82 -4.73 -6.37
C PRO A 61 21.48 -5.54 -5.23
N GLY A 62 22.32 -6.51 -5.61
CA GLY A 62 23.17 -7.31 -4.72
C GLY A 62 24.52 -6.65 -4.42
N PHE A 63 25.04 -6.89 -3.21
CA PHE A 63 26.31 -6.35 -2.70
C PHE A 63 27.45 -7.38 -2.71
N LEU A 64 28.67 -6.93 -2.98
CA LEU A 64 29.94 -7.59 -2.68
C LEU A 64 30.86 -6.60 -1.95
N LEU A 65 31.35 -6.99 -0.77
CA LEU A 65 32.29 -6.23 0.08
C LEU A 65 33.72 -6.74 -0.12
N HIS A 66 34.69 -5.83 -0.09
CA HIS A 66 36.11 -6.16 0.08
C HIS A 66 36.75 -5.24 1.14
N GLU A 67 37.33 -5.83 2.18
CA GLU A 67 38.15 -5.18 3.20
C GLU A 67 39.63 -5.10 2.79
N GLY A 68 40.33 -4.08 3.30
CA GLY A 68 41.78 -3.93 3.20
C GLY A 68 42.35 -3.08 4.34
N SER A 69 43.44 -3.54 4.95
CA SER A 69 44.01 -3.15 6.25
C SER A 69 45.24 -2.22 6.17
N LEU A 70 45.42 -1.37 7.21
CA LEU A 70 46.63 -0.85 7.93
C LEU A 70 48.02 -0.77 7.24
N PRO A 71 48.94 0.20 7.55
CA PRO A 71 49.63 0.26 8.87
C PRO A 71 50.09 1.66 9.38
N ALA A 72 50.79 1.62 10.53
CA ALA A 72 51.12 2.67 11.50
C ALA A 72 52.58 3.18 11.45
N ASP A 73 52.83 4.31 12.17
CA ASP A 73 54.01 4.78 12.94
C ASP A 73 53.95 6.34 12.97
N GLU A 74 54.29 7.15 13.99
CA GLU A 74 55.37 7.13 14.98
C GLU A 74 55.06 8.15 16.15
N THR A 75 55.94 8.21 17.14
CA THR A 75 55.87 8.73 18.54
C THR A 75 55.86 10.26 18.81
N GLY A 76 55.39 10.70 20.00
CA GLY A 76 55.92 11.93 20.65
C GLY A 76 55.05 12.70 21.68
N GLU A 77 55.37 12.52 22.98
CA GLU A 77 55.34 13.47 24.13
C GLU A 77 54.04 14.07 24.75
N LEU A 78 53.96 13.98 26.08
CA LEU A 78 52.89 14.41 27.00
C LEU A 78 53.34 15.64 27.82
N LEU A 79 52.45 16.63 27.98
CA LEU A 79 52.52 17.64 29.04
C LEU A 79 51.17 17.72 29.76
N ALA A 80 51.21 17.60 31.09
CA ALA A 80 50.08 17.77 31.99
C ALA A 80 50.24 19.11 32.73
N GLU A 81 49.32 20.06 32.52
CA GLU A 81 49.26 21.29 33.32
C GLU A 81 48.16 21.19 34.39
N ARG A 82 48.58 21.31 35.65
CA ARG A 82 47.73 21.60 36.81
C ARG A 82 47.65 23.12 36.99
N GLY A 83 46.47 23.70 36.78
CA GLY A 83 46.18 25.07 37.18
C GLY A 83 46.04 25.20 38.70
N ARG A 84 46.93 25.98 39.33
CA ARG A 84 46.85 26.45 40.72
C ARG A 84 46.03 27.75 40.77
N GLU A 85 45.11 27.83 41.73
CA GLU A 85 44.50 29.08 42.17
C GLU A 85 45.41 29.82 43.17
N SER A 86 45.35 31.15 43.17
CA SER A 86 45.83 32.01 44.26
C SER A 86 44.95 33.26 44.39
N GLY A 87 44.39 33.47 45.59
CA GLY A 87 43.72 34.73 45.97
C GLY A 87 43.03 34.63 47.33
N HIS A 88 43.75 34.98 48.41
CA HIS A 88 43.24 35.13 49.79
C HIS A 88 42.50 36.47 49.99
N ALA A 89 41.41 36.45 50.76
CA ALA A 89 41.19 37.38 51.89
C ALA A 89 40.01 36.96 52.80
N ASN A 90 40.23 37.11 54.11
CA ASN A 90 39.47 36.70 55.29
C ASN A 90 37.99 37.12 55.41
N GLY A 91 37.21 36.29 56.13
CA GLY A 91 35.96 36.67 56.79
C GLY A 91 35.37 35.51 57.61
N ALA A 92 35.15 35.71 58.91
CA ALA A 92 34.79 34.68 59.89
C ALA A 92 33.29 34.34 59.90
N GLY A 93 32.97 33.10 60.31
CA GLY A 93 31.69 32.71 60.90
C GLY A 93 30.76 31.95 59.98
N GLY A 94 30.28 30.78 60.45
CA GLY A 94 29.18 30.04 59.84
C GLY A 94 29.44 28.54 59.80
N HIS A 95 28.68 27.79 60.61
CA HIS A 95 28.47 26.37 60.36
C HIS A 95 27.79 26.22 58.99
N ASP A 96 28.52 25.73 57.99
CA ASP A 96 27.93 25.29 56.74
C ASP A 96 28.17 23.79 56.56
N GLU A 97 27.07 23.12 56.29
CA GLU A 97 26.98 21.73 55.84
C GLU A 97 27.98 21.50 54.70
N LYS A 98 28.78 20.43 54.81
CA LYS A 98 29.56 19.92 53.68
C LYS A 98 28.58 19.48 52.59
N GLY A 99 28.26 20.39 51.67
CA GLY A 99 27.80 20.02 50.35
C GLY A 99 28.89 19.17 49.71
N GLU A 100 28.62 17.89 49.52
CA GLU A 100 29.36 17.07 48.56
C GLU A 100 29.34 17.82 47.23
N ALA A 101 30.49 18.35 46.82
CA ALA A 101 30.68 18.85 45.47
C ALA A 101 30.53 17.65 44.55
N ASP A 102 29.34 17.49 43.99
CA ASP A 102 29.00 16.44 43.05
C ASP A 102 29.95 16.59 41.85
N CYS A 103 31.00 15.77 41.80
CA CYS A 103 32.01 15.82 40.76
C CYS A 103 31.36 15.33 39.45
N VAL A 104 30.82 16.25 38.66
CA VAL A 104 30.25 15.94 37.34
C VAL A 104 31.39 15.67 36.36
N PHE A 105 31.62 14.38 36.04
CA PHE A 105 32.54 13.98 34.99
C PHE A 105 31.93 14.28 33.61
N ARG A 106 32.60 15.14 32.84
CA ARG A 106 32.23 15.51 31.46
C ARG A 106 33.16 14.90 30.45
N TYR A 107 32.61 14.37 29.37
CA TYR A 107 33.34 13.71 28.30
C TYR A 107 33.15 14.47 26.99
N PRO A 108 34.19 15.09 26.42
CA PRO A 108 34.10 15.76 25.13
C PRO A 108 33.87 14.74 24.00
N LEU A 109 33.13 15.15 22.97
CA LEU A 109 32.89 14.37 21.74
C LEU A 109 34.02 14.45 20.71
N PRO A 110 34.73 15.59 20.51
CA PRO A 110 35.92 15.60 19.67
C PRO A 110 36.91 14.52 20.10
N ALA A 111 37.61 13.92 19.14
CA ALA A 111 38.60 12.89 19.47
C ALA A 111 39.68 13.52 20.34
N LEU A 112 40.04 12.85 21.44
CA LEU A 112 41.26 13.21 22.15
C LEU A 112 42.42 13.10 21.15
N PRO A 113 43.28 14.14 21.01
CA PRO A 113 44.45 14.04 20.14
C PRO A 113 45.32 12.83 20.55
N GLY A 114 45.91 12.19 19.54
CA GLY A 114 46.36 10.79 19.55
C GLY A 114 47.30 10.35 20.68
N ASN A 115 47.33 9.02 20.88
CA ASN A 115 48.17 8.23 21.80
C ASN A 115 47.92 8.39 23.32
N ALA A 116 46.72 8.78 23.75
CA ALA A 116 46.33 8.54 25.13
C ALA A 116 46.20 7.01 25.37
N PRO A 117 46.93 6.41 26.33
CA PRO A 117 46.78 4.99 26.64
C PRO A 117 45.32 4.72 27.03
N PRO A 118 44.76 3.52 26.75
CA PRO A 118 43.41 3.18 27.14
C PRO A 118 43.34 3.11 28.66
N GLY A 119 43.05 4.26 29.29
CA GLY A 119 42.73 4.35 30.70
C GLY A 119 41.42 3.62 31.00
N PRO A 120 41.00 3.56 32.27
CA PRO A 120 39.81 2.83 32.73
C PRO A 120 38.47 3.31 32.12
N GLY A 121 38.48 4.26 31.18
CA GLY A 121 37.33 4.83 30.50
C GLY A 121 36.83 4.06 29.27
N ARG A 122 37.04 2.75 29.14
CA ARG A 122 36.56 1.95 27.97
C ARG A 122 35.07 2.15 27.70
N LEU A 123 34.27 2.28 28.75
CA LEU A 123 32.83 2.56 28.66
C LEU A 123 32.57 3.98 28.10
N ALA A 124 33.30 4.99 28.57
CA ALA A 124 33.18 6.36 28.09
C ALA A 124 33.65 6.49 26.63
N GLU A 125 34.70 5.78 26.24
CA GLU A 125 35.15 5.70 24.84
C GLU A 125 34.11 5.01 23.95
N MET A 126 33.56 3.88 24.38
CA MET A 126 32.48 3.19 23.68
C MET A 126 31.26 4.10 23.48
N MET A 127 30.82 4.78 24.55
CA MET A 127 29.71 5.74 24.47
C MET A 127 30.04 6.92 23.56
N ARG A 128 31.25 7.48 23.63
CA ARG A 128 31.68 8.55 22.73
C ARG A 128 31.55 8.13 21.27
N TRP A 129 32.04 6.95 20.91
CA TRP A 129 31.94 6.43 19.54
C TRP A 129 30.49 6.19 19.12
N GLN A 130 29.65 5.62 19.98
CA GLN A 130 28.23 5.43 19.67
C GLN A 130 27.49 6.75 19.45
N ILE A 131 27.69 7.73 20.33
CA ILE A 131 27.09 9.07 20.20
C ILE A 131 27.56 9.71 18.90
N ARG A 132 28.87 9.69 18.61
CA ARG A 132 29.42 10.23 17.36
C ARG A 132 28.82 9.58 16.13
N ASN A 133 28.78 8.25 16.06
CA ASN A 133 28.24 7.54 14.91
C ASN A 133 26.78 7.91 14.64
N ILE A 134 25.97 8.11 15.68
CA ILE A 134 24.59 8.59 15.53
C ILE A 134 24.54 10.05 15.11
N LEU A 135 25.38 10.90 15.71
CA LEU A 135 25.48 12.30 15.30
C LEU A 135 25.98 12.43 13.87
N ASP A 136 26.78 11.52 13.34
CA ASP A 136 27.24 11.57 11.94
C ASP A 136 26.10 11.38 10.94
N VAL A 137 25.00 10.71 11.32
CA VAL A 137 23.82 10.48 10.45
C VAL A 137 22.59 11.31 10.84
N ALA A 138 22.53 11.81 12.07
CA ALA A 138 21.39 12.54 12.61
C ALA A 138 21.79 13.83 13.33
N VAL A 139 20.93 14.85 13.23
CA VAL A 139 21.06 16.11 13.96
C VAL A 139 19.96 16.15 15.02
N PRO A 140 20.31 16.11 16.32
CA PRO A 140 19.32 16.23 17.39
C PRO A 140 18.59 17.56 17.33
N GLN A 141 17.30 17.55 17.66
CA GLN A 141 16.45 18.73 17.65
C GLN A 141 15.75 18.92 19.00
N LYS A 142 15.50 20.18 19.34
CA LYS A 142 14.65 20.61 20.46
C LYS A 142 13.58 21.55 19.90
N GLU A 143 12.32 21.18 20.03
CA GLU A 143 11.19 21.98 19.54
C GLU A 143 11.31 22.35 18.03
N GLY A 144 11.90 21.45 17.23
CA GLY A 144 12.12 21.64 15.80
C GLY A 144 13.42 22.33 15.41
N GLU A 145 14.16 22.88 16.38
CA GLU A 145 15.42 23.58 16.15
C GLU A 145 16.61 22.65 16.36
N ASP A 146 17.61 22.76 15.47
CA ASP A 146 18.84 21.97 15.56
C ASP A 146 19.62 22.30 16.84
N VAL A 147 19.99 21.27 17.58
CA VAL A 147 20.83 21.43 18.76
C VAL A 147 22.19 20.79 18.56
N ALA A 148 23.23 21.61 18.64
CA ALA A 148 24.60 21.12 18.65
C ALA A 148 24.92 20.43 19.96
N VAL A 149 25.75 19.38 19.89
CA VAL A 149 26.22 18.60 21.03
C VAL A 149 27.74 18.54 20.93
N ASP A 150 28.45 18.85 22.03
CA ASP A 150 29.92 18.83 22.08
C ASP A 150 30.49 17.92 23.16
N SER A 151 29.65 17.48 24.11
CA SER A 151 30.04 16.66 25.24
C SER A 151 28.86 15.85 25.78
N PHE A 152 29.13 14.90 26.67
CA PHE A 152 28.11 14.16 27.42
C PHE A 152 28.58 13.86 28.84
N ARG A 153 27.62 13.56 29.71
CA ARG A 153 27.85 13.02 31.06
C ARG A 153 27.00 11.78 31.29
N PHE A 154 27.48 10.85 32.10
CA PHE A 154 26.66 9.70 32.51
C PHE A 154 25.57 10.16 33.48
N LEU A 155 24.36 9.64 33.31
CA LEU A 155 23.33 9.75 34.34
C LEU A 155 23.80 8.91 35.53
N ALA A 156 23.93 9.52 36.70
CA ALA A 156 24.31 8.80 37.90
C ALA A 156 23.17 7.85 38.29
N GLU A 157 23.35 6.54 38.09
CA GLU A 157 22.50 5.52 38.71
C GLU A 157 23.31 4.33 39.23
N SER A 158 23.25 4.14 40.55
CA SER A 158 23.67 2.93 41.25
C SER A 158 22.52 1.91 41.27
N LYS A 159 22.16 1.35 40.11
CA LYS A 159 21.13 0.30 40.04
C LYS A 159 21.59 -0.87 39.17
N SER A 160 21.26 -2.08 39.64
CA SER A 160 21.44 -3.31 38.87
C SER A 160 20.22 -3.49 37.97
N HIS A 161 20.44 -3.70 36.68
CA HIS A 161 19.39 -3.85 35.69
C HIS A 161 19.36 -5.31 35.18
N GLU A 162 18.16 -5.89 35.07
CA GLU A 162 17.96 -7.22 34.51
C GLU A 162 18.20 -7.16 32.99
N LEU A 163 19.19 -7.92 32.49
CA LEU A 163 19.55 -7.97 31.07
C LEU A 163 18.45 -8.60 30.19
N PHE A 164 17.65 -9.50 30.76
CA PHE A 164 16.56 -10.21 30.09
C PHE A 164 15.34 -10.26 31.02
N PRO A 165 14.53 -9.20 31.08
CA PRO A 165 13.28 -9.26 31.84
C PRO A 165 12.42 -10.40 31.29
N LYS A 166 11.85 -11.21 32.18
CA LYS A 166 10.97 -12.34 31.81
C LYS A 166 9.72 -11.90 31.02
N THR A 167 9.43 -10.61 31.03
CA THR A 167 8.47 -9.93 30.16
C THR A 167 9.22 -9.10 29.12
N PRO A 168 8.86 -9.21 27.81
CA PRO A 168 9.45 -8.34 26.79
C PRO A 168 9.24 -6.87 27.17
N PHE A 169 10.20 -6.02 26.82
CA PHE A 169 10.07 -4.57 26.92
C PHE A 169 8.75 -4.15 26.26
N THR A 170 7.74 -3.82 27.06
CA THR A 170 6.62 -3.03 26.56
C THR A 170 7.22 -1.73 26.08
N ALA A 171 7.10 -1.48 24.78
CA ALA A 171 7.51 -0.23 24.17
C ALA A 171 7.01 0.94 25.04
N PHE A 172 7.85 1.97 25.15
CA PHE A 172 7.50 3.25 25.75
C PHE A 172 6.06 3.62 25.46
N GLY A 173 5.34 4.02 26.52
CA GLY A 173 3.93 4.35 26.46
C GLY A 173 3.60 5.32 25.33
N LEU A 174 3.06 4.76 24.25
CA LEU A 174 1.92 5.35 23.59
C LEU A 174 0.80 5.25 24.62
N THR A 175 0.50 6.37 25.29
CA THR A 175 -0.75 6.48 26.03
C THR A 175 -1.88 6.22 25.05
N ASP A 176 -2.50 5.05 25.18
CA ASP A 176 -3.81 4.74 24.63
C ASP A 176 -4.83 5.34 25.61
N PRO A 177 -5.52 6.45 25.28
CA PRO A 177 -6.59 6.92 26.13
C PRO A 177 -7.84 6.12 25.77
N GLY A 178 -8.06 5.03 26.51
CA GLY A 178 -9.38 4.41 26.59
C GLY A 178 -9.35 2.92 26.44
N LEU A 179 -9.20 2.21 27.56
CA LEU A 179 -9.97 1.01 27.88
C LEU A 179 -9.79 0.71 29.37
N ASP A 180 -10.84 1.00 30.14
CA ASP A 180 -10.97 0.68 31.55
C ASP A 180 -10.73 -0.82 31.79
N ALA A 181 -9.69 -1.12 32.59
CA ALA A 181 -9.43 -2.45 33.09
C ALA A 181 -10.37 -2.78 34.26
N ALA A 182 -11.45 -3.50 33.97
CA ALA A 182 -12.18 -4.26 34.99
C ALA A 182 -11.27 -5.38 35.51
N ARG A 183 -10.99 -5.28 36.82
CA ARG A 183 -10.18 -6.18 37.65
C ARG A 183 -10.50 -7.66 37.45
N LEU A 184 -9.46 -8.48 37.26
CA LEU A 184 -9.46 -9.90 37.61
C LEU A 184 -8.16 -10.24 38.32
N ALA A 185 -8.24 -10.25 39.65
CA ALA A 185 -7.22 -10.76 40.55
C ALA A 185 -7.27 -12.30 40.54
N ILE A 186 -6.14 -12.93 40.28
CA ILE A 186 -5.92 -14.35 40.61
C ILE A 186 -4.87 -14.38 41.72
N ALA A 187 -5.30 -14.72 42.93
CA ALA A 187 -4.41 -15.11 44.02
C ALA A 187 -4.33 -16.64 44.07
N SER A 188 -3.11 -17.14 44.18
CA SER A 188 -2.75 -18.55 44.17
C SER A 188 -2.74 -19.19 45.57
N SER A 189 -3.47 -20.32 45.71
CA SER A 189 -3.13 -21.56 46.46
C SER A 189 -3.20 -21.57 48.01
N PRO A 190 -3.10 -22.75 48.69
CA PRO A 190 -3.84 -24.02 48.55
C PRO A 190 -4.31 -24.58 49.94
N THR A 191 -4.99 -25.75 49.93
CA THR A 191 -5.41 -26.69 51.03
C THR A 191 -6.93 -26.87 50.95
N GLY A 192 -7.57 -28.04 51.02
CA GLY A 192 -7.25 -29.39 51.47
C GLY A 192 -8.54 -29.91 52.14
N ASN A 193 -9.04 -31.10 51.76
CA ASN A 193 -10.21 -31.81 52.32
C ASN A 193 -11.60 -31.15 52.07
N ASP A 194 -12.74 -31.82 51.86
CA ASP A 194 -13.16 -33.19 52.15
C ASP A 194 -14.31 -33.64 51.20
N ALA A 195 -14.41 -34.97 51.03
CA ALA A 195 -15.57 -35.84 50.71
C ALA A 195 -16.85 -35.23 50.07
N ALA A 196 -17.24 -35.64 48.85
CA ALA A 196 -17.95 -36.88 48.52
C ALA A 196 -19.35 -37.06 49.16
N ARG A 197 -20.42 -36.97 48.35
CA ARG A 197 -21.35 -38.07 47.99
C ARG A 197 -22.77 -37.61 47.60
N ASN A 198 -23.27 -38.32 46.57
CA ASN A 198 -24.67 -38.63 46.23
C ASN A 198 -25.58 -37.45 45.79
N GLY A 199 -26.40 -37.54 44.75
CA GLY A 199 -26.88 -38.68 43.98
C GLY A 199 -28.41 -38.67 43.93
N LYS A 200 -28.96 -38.60 42.71
CA LYS A 200 -30.26 -39.09 42.23
C LYS A 200 -31.56 -38.27 42.39
N ASP A 201 -32.15 -38.07 41.20
CA ASP A 201 -33.51 -38.45 40.77
C ASP A 201 -34.71 -37.46 40.84
N VAL A 202 -35.21 -37.19 39.61
CA VAL A 202 -36.62 -37.24 39.13
C VAL A 202 -37.56 -36.06 39.42
N ALA A 203 -38.05 -35.39 38.36
CA ALA A 203 -39.45 -35.44 37.89
C ALA A 203 -39.73 -34.48 36.70
N ALA A 204 -40.57 -34.93 35.78
CA ALA A 204 -41.07 -34.27 34.57
C ALA A 204 -42.45 -33.59 34.78
N VAL A 205 -43.09 -33.16 33.66
CA VAL A 205 -44.53 -32.79 33.42
C VAL A 205 -44.77 -31.25 33.34
N GLN A 206 -45.47 -30.62 32.39
CA GLN A 206 -46.20 -31.00 31.16
C GLN A 206 -46.47 -29.75 30.27
N SER A 207 -46.86 -30.04 29.03
CA SER A 207 -47.34 -29.23 27.90
C SER A 207 -48.76 -28.61 28.03
N GLY A 208 -49.10 -27.65 27.16
CA GLY A 208 -50.49 -27.36 26.77
C GLY A 208 -50.65 -26.24 25.73
N THR A 209 -51.22 -26.57 24.57
CA THR A 209 -51.62 -25.71 23.43
C THR A 209 -53.15 -25.59 23.33
N ALA A 210 -53.66 -24.45 22.84
CA ALA A 210 -54.93 -24.25 22.07
C ALA A 210 -55.17 -22.71 21.91
N ASP A 211 -55.99 -22.13 21.04
CA ASP A 211 -56.42 -22.32 19.64
C ASP A 211 -57.37 -21.12 19.32
N ALA A 212 -57.48 -20.74 18.03
CA ALA A 212 -58.66 -20.17 17.35
C ALA A 212 -59.15 -18.67 17.44
N HIS A 213 -59.26 -18.08 16.23
CA HIS A 213 -60.39 -17.33 15.60
C HIS A 213 -60.54 -15.78 15.58
N ARG A 214 -60.56 -15.25 14.32
CA ARG A 214 -61.52 -14.30 13.64
C ARG A 214 -61.69 -12.87 14.19
N ASP A 215 -62.01 -11.79 13.45
CA ASP A 215 -62.26 -11.42 12.04
C ASP A 215 -62.38 -9.85 12.01
N GLU A 216 -62.65 -9.26 10.84
CA GLU A 216 -63.02 -7.86 10.51
C GLU A 216 -61.86 -6.96 10.02
N SER A 217 -61.67 -6.70 8.72
CA SER A 217 -62.47 -5.92 7.73
C SER A 217 -62.39 -4.40 7.98
N LEU A 218 -62.28 -3.45 7.03
CA LEU A 218 -62.28 -3.35 5.56
C LEU A 218 -62.11 -1.83 5.24
N ARG A 219 -61.89 -1.48 3.95
CA ARG A 219 -62.06 -0.17 3.25
C ARG A 219 -60.84 0.78 3.21
N ASN A 220 -60.23 0.96 2.03
CA ASN A 220 -60.59 1.85 0.88
C ASN A 220 -60.09 3.28 1.12
N GLU A 221 -59.56 4.07 0.19
CA GLU A 221 -59.36 4.00 -1.27
C GLU A 221 -58.45 5.18 -1.69
N ARG A 222 -57.75 5.04 -2.83
CA ARG A 222 -57.50 5.98 -3.96
C ARG A 222 -57.59 7.50 -3.67
N GLY A 223 -56.75 8.40 -4.19
CA GLY A 223 -55.81 8.37 -5.30
C GLY A 223 -55.69 9.78 -5.94
N TYR A 224 -54.66 9.95 -6.76
CA TYR A 224 -54.56 10.85 -7.92
C TYR A 224 -54.30 12.38 -7.75
N GLU A 225 -53.24 12.79 -8.46
CA GLU A 225 -52.63 14.09 -8.84
C GLU A 225 -53.55 15.10 -9.61
N PRO A 226 -53.05 16.17 -10.29
CA PRO A 226 -52.00 17.20 -10.04
C PRO A 226 -52.46 18.66 -10.38
N GLY A 227 -51.59 19.67 -10.16
CA GLY A 227 -51.41 20.77 -11.15
C GLY A 227 -51.48 22.25 -10.68
N GLY A 228 -50.66 23.09 -11.33
CA GLY A 228 -50.81 24.55 -11.49
C GLY A 228 -49.97 25.41 -10.52
N ASP A 229 -48.82 25.96 -10.90
CA ASP A 229 -48.57 27.19 -11.72
C ASP A 229 -48.81 28.52 -10.97
N GLY A 230 -47.89 29.48 -11.13
CA GLY A 230 -48.21 30.90 -11.05
C GLY A 230 -47.62 31.78 -9.92
N THR A 231 -46.49 32.42 -10.23
CA THR A 231 -46.21 33.87 -10.09
C THR A 231 -46.00 34.57 -8.72
N HIS A 232 -44.85 35.27 -8.68
CA HIS A 232 -44.56 36.63 -8.18
C HIS A 232 -45.12 37.16 -6.85
N GLY A 233 -44.21 37.66 -6.00
CA GLY A 233 -44.54 38.69 -5.00
C GLY A 233 -43.40 39.00 -4.03
N GLU A 234 -42.86 40.22 -4.11
CA GLU A 234 -41.78 40.76 -3.29
C GLU A 234 -42.14 41.00 -1.80
N ARG A 235 -41.09 40.95 -0.97
CA ARG A 235 -40.78 41.75 0.25
C ARG A 235 -41.82 41.89 1.37
N GLY A 236 -41.38 41.52 2.58
CA GLY A 236 -41.87 42.07 3.83
C GLY A 236 -41.20 41.43 5.04
N GLU A 237 -40.17 42.08 5.60
CA GLU A 237 -39.72 41.82 6.97
C GLU A 237 -40.85 42.17 7.95
N LEU A 238 -41.04 41.35 9.00
CA LEU A 238 -41.21 41.76 10.40
C LEU A 238 -41.41 40.51 11.27
N GLY A 239 -40.64 40.44 12.36
CA GLY A 239 -40.58 39.29 13.26
C GLY A 239 -41.77 39.15 14.21
N GLY A 240 -41.89 37.95 14.77
CA GLY A 240 -42.81 37.63 15.86
C GLY A 240 -42.73 36.15 16.23
N LYS A 241 -42.23 35.88 17.43
CA LYS A 241 -41.96 34.56 18.04
C LYS A 241 -43.22 33.70 18.20
N GLY A 242 -43.06 32.38 18.04
CA GLY A 242 -44.02 31.36 18.47
C GLY A 242 -43.42 29.97 18.38
N GLU A 243 -43.17 29.35 19.52
CA GLU A 243 -42.55 28.02 19.71
C GLU A 243 -43.45 26.87 19.23
N GLY A 244 -42.82 25.80 18.74
CA GLY A 244 -43.46 24.53 18.39
C GLY A 244 -42.43 23.48 18.01
N THR A 245 -42.01 22.70 19.00
CA THR A 245 -40.93 21.70 18.97
C THR A 245 -41.32 20.39 18.28
N SER A 246 -40.41 19.84 17.47
CA SER A 246 -40.29 18.41 17.11
C SER A 246 -38.87 18.10 16.64
N PRO A 247 -38.36 16.88 16.85
CA PRO A 247 -36.98 16.65 17.28
C PRO A 247 -36.00 16.52 16.11
N ALA A 248 -34.93 17.33 16.15
CA ALA A 248 -33.75 17.12 15.33
C ALA A 248 -32.90 15.99 15.93
N LEU A 249 -32.56 15.02 15.11
CA LEU A 249 -31.50 14.05 15.40
C LEU A 249 -30.17 14.82 15.32
N ASP A 250 -29.58 15.10 16.48
CA ASP A 250 -28.27 15.74 16.60
C ASP A 250 -27.18 14.84 16.01
N VAL A 251 -26.70 15.23 14.83
CA VAL A 251 -25.43 14.77 14.26
C VAL A 251 -24.34 15.69 14.83
N PRO A 252 -23.29 15.17 15.50
CA PRO A 252 -22.25 16.03 16.06
C PRO A 252 -21.46 16.71 14.93
N SER A 253 -21.47 18.05 14.95
CA SER A 253 -20.64 18.89 14.09
C SER A 253 -19.17 18.81 14.54
N PRO A 254 -18.18 18.62 13.64
CA PRO A 254 -16.79 18.52 14.03
C PRO A 254 -16.15 19.92 14.06
N ALA A 255 -16.20 20.62 15.19
CA ALA A 255 -15.30 21.74 15.46
C ALA A 255 -15.36 22.16 16.94
N ALA A 256 -14.42 21.65 17.73
CA ALA A 256 -13.81 22.37 18.85
C ALA A 256 -12.55 21.58 19.24
N GLU A 257 -11.56 21.55 18.35
CA GLU A 257 -10.20 21.19 18.75
C GLU A 257 -9.55 22.44 19.35
N ASP A 258 -9.06 22.23 20.56
CA ASP A 258 -8.32 23.13 21.43
C ASP A 258 -7.28 23.95 20.63
N GLU A 259 -7.44 25.28 20.56
CA GLU A 259 -6.41 26.19 20.04
C GLU A 259 -5.24 26.27 21.05
N GLY A 260 -4.48 25.18 21.12
CA GLY A 260 -3.22 25.10 21.83
C GLY A 260 -2.06 25.47 20.89
N ARG A 261 -1.36 26.57 21.24
CA ARG A 261 -0.02 27.00 20.77
C ARG A 261 0.67 26.06 19.77
N GLY A 262 0.98 26.58 18.58
CA GLY A 262 1.75 25.89 17.54
C GLY A 262 2.99 25.18 18.09
N SER A 263 2.88 23.86 18.24
CA SER A 263 4.02 22.99 18.45
C SER A 263 4.56 22.59 17.08
N CYS A 264 5.88 22.70 16.89
CA CYS A 264 6.54 22.12 15.73
C CYS A 264 6.30 20.60 15.77
N GLY A 265 5.32 20.11 15.00
CA GLY A 265 4.95 18.72 15.01
C GLY A 265 6.01 17.88 14.30
N TYR A 266 6.85 17.17 15.06
CA TYR A 266 7.70 16.12 14.50
C TYR A 266 6.85 15.10 13.74
N ARG A 267 7.42 14.51 12.69
CA ARG A 267 6.75 13.42 12.00
C ARG A 267 6.66 12.20 12.90
N ASP A 268 5.51 11.52 12.84
CA ASP A 268 5.36 10.20 13.44
C ASP A 268 6.40 9.24 12.85
N LEU A 269 7.17 8.59 13.71
CA LEU A 269 8.20 7.63 13.33
C LEU A 269 7.61 6.44 12.56
N ALA A 270 6.33 6.11 12.79
CA ALA A 270 5.61 5.11 12.03
C ALA A 270 5.51 5.44 10.52
N ASN A 271 5.64 6.72 10.15
CA ASN A 271 5.69 7.13 8.74
C ASN A 271 6.96 6.64 8.04
N ALA A 272 8.10 6.64 8.75
CA ALA A 272 9.38 6.21 8.19
C ALA A 272 9.57 4.70 8.32
N SER A 273 8.98 4.03 9.31
CA SER A 273 9.27 2.61 9.62
C SER A 273 8.94 1.64 8.48
N LEU A 274 7.96 1.96 7.62
CA LEU A 274 7.63 1.13 6.46
C LEU A 274 8.70 1.22 5.36
N TYR A 275 9.04 2.43 4.94
CA TYR A 275 9.89 2.68 3.76
C TYR A 275 11.38 2.76 4.10
N GLU A 276 11.70 3.22 5.30
CA GLU A 276 13.06 3.43 5.77
C GLU A 276 13.19 3.09 7.28
N PRO A 277 13.20 1.78 7.64
CA PRO A 277 13.30 1.33 9.02
C PRO A 277 14.63 1.70 9.69
N ARG A 278 15.66 2.13 8.93
CA ARG A 278 16.91 2.63 9.54
C ARG A 278 16.66 3.94 10.29
N VAL A 279 15.69 4.75 9.90
CA VAL A 279 15.28 5.95 10.66
C VAL A 279 14.71 5.55 12.03
N GLU A 280 13.87 4.51 12.06
CA GLU A 280 13.36 3.95 13.31
C GLU A 280 14.49 3.39 14.18
N PHE A 281 15.46 2.72 13.57
CA PHE A 281 16.66 2.24 14.27
C PHE A 281 17.46 3.38 14.91
N ILE A 282 17.72 4.47 14.16
CA ILE A 282 18.40 5.66 14.69
C ILE A 282 17.64 6.23 15.90
N ALA A 283 16.32 6.37 15.79
CA ALA A 283 15.49 6.87 16.87
C ALA A 283 15.61 6.01 18.15
N ARG A 284 15.55 4.68 17.99
CA ARG A 284 15.71 3.72 19.10
C ARG A 284 17.10 3.79 19.71
N GLN A 285 18.15 3.95 18.91
CA GLN A 285 19.52 4.10 19.41
C GLN A 285 19.71 5.41 20.16
N LEU A 286 19.18 6.53 19.64
CA LEU A 286 19.22 7.81 20.33
C LEU A 286 18.47 7.74 21.67
N ALA A 287 17.27 7.15 21.70
CA ALA A 287 16.51 6.95 22.93
C ALA A 287 17.26 6.09 23.96
N SER A 288 17.90 4.99 23.51
CA SER A 288 18.72 4.13 24.37
C SER A 288 19.97 4.82 24.90
N LEU A 289 20.55 5.77 24.17
CA LEU A 289 21.67 6.56 24.66
C LEU A 289 21.20 7.58 25.69
N LEU A 290 20.14 8.33 25.38
CA LEU A 290 19.59 9.34 26.28
C LEU A 290 19.06 8.77 27.60
N SER A 291 18.83 7.46 27.69
CA SER A 291 18.48 6.80 28.96
C SER A 291 19.68 6.58 29.90
N VAL A 292 20.92 6.71 29.41
CA VAL A 292 22.14 6.48 30.21
C VAL A 292 23.10 7.68 30.21
N VAL A 293 22.96 8.61 29.27
CA VAL A 293 23.75 9.84 29.20
C VAL A 293 22.87 11.09 29.10
N GLU A 294 23.38 12.20 29.61
CA GLU A 294 22.87 13.53 29.29
C GLU A 294 23.83 14.21 28.30
N LEU A 295 23.31 14.65 27.16
CA LEU A 295 24.08 15.38 26.14
C LEU A 295 24.30 16.82 26.60
N GLU A 296 25.42 17.43 26.21
CA GLU A 296 25.77 18.79 26.62
C GLU A 296 26.27 19.65 25.43
N ARG A 297 26.06 20.96 25.54
CA ARG A 297 26.66 22.00 24.69
C ARG A 297 27.23 23.09 25.57
N GLY A 298 28.53 23.34 25.47
CA GLY A 298 29.23 24.30 26.33
C GLY A 298 29.07 23.97 27.83
N GLY A 299 28.99 22.68 28.17
CA GLY A 299 28.77 22.19 29.53
C GLY A 299 27.36 22.39 30.08
N LYS A 300 26.39 22.81 29.26
CA LYS A 300 24.97 22.89 29.63
C LYS A 300 24.20 21.70 29.04
N PRO A 301 23.30 21.06 29.81
CA PRO A 301 22.46 19.98 29.31
C PRO A 301 21.65 20.37 28.08
N VAL A 302 21.64 19.47 27.10
CA VAL A 302 20.80 19.48 25.92
C VAL A 302 19.88 18.27 26.01
N ARG A 303 18.57 18.48 25.90
CA ARG A 303 17.56 17.42 25.98
C ARG A 303 16.78 17.35 24.67
N PRO A 304 17.31 16.68 23.64
CA PRO A 304 16.62 16.56 22.37
C PRO A 304 15.27 15.89 22.56
N ASP A 305 14.27 16.36 21.83
CA ASP A 305 12.94 15.74 21.74
C ASP A 305 12.62 15.25 20.32
N GLY A 306 13.55 15.45 19.37
CA GLY A 306 13.49 14.90 18.03
C GLY A 306 14.87 14.86 17.37
N PHE A 307 14.88 14.48 16.10
CA PHE A 307 16.06 14.58 15.24
C PHE A 307 15.62 14.74 13.79
N ARG A 308 16.51 15.30 12.97
CA ARG A 308 16.44 15.21 11.51
C ARG A 308 17.63 14.43 10.97
N LEU A 309 17.50 13.92 9.75
CA LEU A 309 18.63 13.35 9.02
C LEU A 309 19.65 14.44 8.72
N ARG A 310 20.94 14.13 8.87
CA ARG A 310 22.02 15.11 8.70
C ARG A 310 22.18 15.53 7.25
N ASP A 311 22.52 14.56 6.41
CA ASP A 311 22.63 14.69 4.97
C ASP A 311 21.52 13.86 4.34
N LEU A 312 20.76 14.44 3.41
CA LEU A 312 19.66 13.77 2.73
C LEU A 312 20.13 13.01 1.49
N ASP A 313 21.30 13.36 0.93
CA ASP A 313 21.87 12.68 -0.23
C ASP A 313 22.19 11.20 0.10
N ASP A 314 22.56 10.91 1.34
CA ASP A 314 22.79 9.55 1.86
C ASP A 314 21.54 8.66 1.87
N TRP A 315 20.36 9.25 1.69
CA TRP A 315 19.05 8.58 1.77
C TRP A 315 18.31 8.56 0.44
N VAL A 316 18.98 9.00 -0.63
CA VAL A 316 18.48 8.88 -1.99
C VAL A 316 18.63 7.42 -2.44
N GLY A 317 17.54 6.84 -2.93
CA GLY A 317 17.53 5.46 -3.39
C GLY A 317 16.64 5.28 -4.62
N PRO A 318 16.59 4.05 -5.17
CA PRO A 318 15.71 3.70 -6.30
C PRO A 318 14.22 3.60 -5.90
N HIS A 319 13.86 4.07 -4.70
CA HIS A 319 12.50 3.99 -4.19
C HIS A 319 11.58 4.91 -5.01
N ALA A 320 10.85 4.32 -5.97
CA ALA A 320 9.68 4.88 -6.67
C ALA A 320 9.76 6.40 -6.92
N ALA A 321 10.69 6.82 -7.77
CA ALA A 321 10.85 8.21 -8.17
C ALA A 321 10.26 8.43 -9.57
N THR A 322 8.99 8.08 -9.77
CA THR A 322 8.29 8.54 -10.98
C THR A 322 7.87 10.01 -10.79
N PRO A 323 7.64 10.76 -11.88
CA PRO A 323 7.04 12.09 -11.82
C PRO A 323 5.76 12.13 -10.98
N SER A 324 4.96 11.06 -11.09
CA SER A 324 3.73 10.86 -10.35
C SER A 324 3.95 10.76 -8.85
N ASP A 325 4.98 10.03 -8.39
CA ASP A 325 5.27 9.88 -6.96
C ASP A 325 5.62 11.23 -6.30
N VAL A 326 6.32 12.10 -7.04
CA VAL A 326 6.69 13.42 -6.54
C VAL A 326 5.46 14.31 -6.33
N ILE A 327 4.53 14.37 -7.30
CA ILE A 327 3.32 15.20 -7.16
C ILE A 327 2.36 14.65 -6.09
N GLN A 328 2.35 13.34 -5.85
CA GLN A 328 1.52 12.75 -4.79
C GLN A 328 1.88 13.25 -3.38
N HIS A 329 3.11 13.73 -3.16
CA HIS A 329 3.47 14.38 -1.89
C HIS A 329 2.77 15.73 -1.67
N ALA A 330 2.21 16.34 -2.73
CA ALA A 330 1.39 17.54 -2.59
C ALA A 330 -0.02 17.24 -2.09
N ALA A 331 -0.46 15.97 -2.14
CA ALA A 331 -1.83 15.58 -1.90
C ALA A 331 -2.19 15.44 -0.40
N SER A 332 -1.63 16.26 0.48
CA SER A 332 -1.91 16.20 1.93
C SER A 332 -3.28 16.76 2.33
N ARG A 333 -3.98 17.43 1.41
CA ARG A 333 -5.24 18.15 1.65
C ARG A 333 -6.32 17.72 0.65
N CYS A 334 -7.58 17.83 1.07
CA CYS A 334 -8.75 17.59 0.23
C CYS A 334 -9.76 18.71 0.48
N GLN A 335 -10.44 19.15 -0.57
CA GLN A 335 -11.56 20.09 -0.51
C GLN A 335 -12.92 19.39 -0.37
N PHE A 336 -12.95 18.06 -0.36
CA PHE A 336 -14.16 17.23 -0.35
C PHE A 336 -14.17 16.23 0.83
N ASP A 337 -15.38 15.80 1.22
CA ASP A 337 -15.63 14.83 2.30
C ASP A 337 -16.41 13.62 1.76
N CYS A 338 -15.76 12.83 0.89
CA CYS A 338 -16.45 11.74 0.21
C CYS A 338 -16.86 10.62 1.18
N VAL A 339 -18.11 10.16 1.06
CA VAL A 339 -18.68 9.11 1.91
C VAL A 339 -17.90 7.80 1.81
N PHE A 340 -17.27 7.52 0.68
CA PHE A 340 -16.47 6.32 0.39
C PHE A 340 -14.95 6.57 0.49
N CYS A 341 -14.52 7.71 1.03
CA CYS A 341 -13.11 8.10 1.02
C CYS A 341 -12.23 7.06 1.72
N TYR A 342 -11.16 6.60 1.03
CA TYR A 342 -10.15 5.73 1.61
C TYR A 342 -9.58 6.30 2.92
N ASN A 343 -9.32 7.61 2.96
CA ASN A 343 -8.75 8.25 4.14
C ASN A 343 -9.70 8.18 5.36
N ARG A 344 -11.01 8.19 5.13
CA ARG A 344 -12.01 7.97 6.20
C ARG A 344 -11.96 6.53 6.70
N GLY A 345 -11.79 5.57 5.78
CA GLY A 345 -11.68 4.13 6.06
C GLY A 345 -10.27 3.61 6.37
N ALA A 346 -9.26 4.46 6.50
CA ALA A 346 -7.89 4.03 6.78
C ALA A 346 -7.64 3.93 8.30
N PRO A 347 -6.78 3.05 8.82
CA PRO A 347 -6.34 3.10 10.22
C PRO A 347 -5.58 4.41 10.51
N ARG A 348 -5.45 4.78 11.80
CA ARG A 348 -4.73 6.01 12.21
C ARG A 348 -3.31 6.08 11.67
N THR A 349 -2.61 4.96 11.65
CA THR A 349 -1.25 4.87 11.09
C THR A 349 -1.20 5.34 9.64
N LEU A 350 -2.22 5.02 8.83
CA LEU A 350 -2.35 5.39 7.41
C LEU A 350 -3.00 6.76 7.19
N ARG A 351 -3.52 7.41 8.25
CA ARG A 351 -4.14 8.73 8.20
C ARG A 351 -3.16 9.79 8.70
N GLN A 352 -2.65 10.60 7.78
CA GLN A 352 -1.82 11.75 8.14
C GLN A 352 -2.66 13.02 8.27
N ALA A 353 -2.39 13.79 9.33
CA ALA A 353 -2.86 15.16 9.44
C ALA A 353 -2.07 16.06 8.47
N PRO A 354 -2.72 17.04 7.81
CA PRO A 354 -2.02 18.03 7.01
C PRO A 354 -1.09 18.86 7.91
N ARG A 355 0.05 19.29 7.38
CA ARG A 355 1.01 20.15 8.11
C ARG A 355 0.79 21.62 7.77
N SER A 356 1.68 22.51 8.20
CA SER A 356 1.68 23.88 7.67
C SER A 356 2.04 23.89 6.19
N LEU A 357 1.52 24.86 5.43
CA LEU A 357 1.86 25.00 4.00
C LEU A 357 3.35 25.25 3.78
N ASP A 358 4.02 25.91 4.73
CA ASP A 358 5.45 26.17 4.68
C ASP A 358 6.26 24.88 4.84
N ASP A 359 5.88 23.99 5.76
CA ASP A 359 6.52 22.68 5.94
C ASP A 359 6.34 21.78 4.72
N GLU A 360 5.11 21.74 4.17
CA GLU A 360 4.78 20.98 2.97
C GLU A 360 5.57 21.50 1.76
N SER A 361 5.64 22.83 1.60
CA SER A 361 6.40 23.48 0.54
C SER A 361 7.90 23.25 0.64
N ARG A 362 8.48 23.31 1.86
CA ARG A 362 9.89 23.03 2.10
C ARG A 362 10.23 21.59 1.74
N GLU A 363 9.38 20.64 2.15
CA GLU A 363 9.60 19.23 1.82
C GLU A 363 9.49 18.94 0.33
N LEU A 364 8.45 19.45 -0.35
CA LEU A 364 8.30 19.28 -1.80
C LEU A 364 9.53 19.82 -2.54
N SER A 365 10.04 20.98 -2.12
CA SER A 365 11.24 21.59 -2.70
C SER A 365 12.49 20.72 -2.46
N ALA A 366 12.64 20.15 -1.26
CA ALA A 366 13.74 19.24 -0.94
C ALA A 366 13.68 17.94 -1.76
N ARG A 367 12.49 17.34 -1.89
CA ARG A 367 12.24 16.15 -2.72
C ARG A 367 12.56 16.42 -4.19
N LEU A 368 12.12 17.55 -4.74
CA LEU A 368 12.42 17.97 -6.11
C LEU A 368 13.91 18.23 -6.37
N LYS A 369 14.64 18.72 -5.36
CA LYS A 369 16.09 18.92 -5.45
C LYS A 369 16.84 17.58 -5.54
N LEU A 370 16.37 16.59 -4.77
CA LEU A 370 16.97 15.25 -4.69
C LEU A 370 16.43 14.27 -5.73
N TYR A 371 15.40 14.69 -6.48
CA TYR A 371 14.81 13.89 -7.53
C TYR A 371 15.70 13.87 -8.77
N ASN A 372 16.17 12.69 -9.14
CA ASN A 372 16.90 12.44 -10.38
C ASN A 372 16.07 11.55 -11.30
N ALA A 373 15.44 12.15 -12.30
CA ALA A 373 14.61 11.44 -13.26
C ALA A 373 15.41 10.46 -14.13
N GLY A 374 16.61 10.82 -14.57
CA GLY A 374 17.45 9.95 -15.42
C GLY A 374 17.97 8.71 -14.69
N GLY A 375 18.17 8.83 -13.38
CA GLY A 375 18.55 7.71 -12.50
C GLY A 375 17.36 6.95 -11.91
N GLY A 376 16.14 7.49 -11.99
CA GLY A 376 14.97 6.94 -11.29
C GLY A 376 15.13 6.94 -9.77
N THR A 377 15.89 7.90 -9.22
CA THR A 377 16.20 7.96 -7.79
C THR A 377 15.58 9.19 -7.13
N GLY A 378 15.23 9.05 -5.85
CA GLY A 378 14.70 10.13 -5.03
C GLY A 378 14.73 9.77 -3.55
N LEU A 379 14.21 10.67 -2.72
CA LEU A 379 13.99 10.36 -1.32
C LEU A 379 12.88 9.32 -1.17
N PHE A 380 13.03 8.47 -0.15
CA PHE A 380 12.01 7.48 0.20
C PHE A 380 10.61 8.12 0.37
N PRO A 381 9.54 7.39 0.03
CA PRO A 381 8.17 7.89 0.15
C PRO A 381 7.80 8.23 1.60
N SER A 382 6.76 9.05 1.73
CA SER A 382 6.08 9.30 3.00
C SER A 382 4.80 8.48 3.02
N PHE A 383 4.48 7.90 4.16
CA PHE A 383 3.26 7.15 4.43
C PHE A 383 2.01 8.05 4.43
N GLY A 384 0.96 7.74 3.65
CA GLY A 384 -0.31 8.49 3.60
C GLY A 384 -0.17 9.91 3.02
N SER A 385 -1.08 10.48 2.25
CA SER A 385 -2.46 10.20 1.91
C SER A 385 -2.64 10.89 0.55
N PRO A 386 -3.04 10.25 -0.56
CA PRO A 386 -2.97 10.90 -1.88
C PRO A 386 -4.15 11.86 -2.13
N ARG A 387 -4.71 12.49 -1.07
CA ARG A 387 -6.01 13.19 -1.03
C ARG A 387 -6.39 13.86 -2.35
N GLU A 388 -6.01 15.12 -2.55
CA GLU A 388 -6.17 15.82 -3.82
C GLU A 388 -4.86 16.55 -4.14
N PRO A 389 -4.07 16.05 -5.10
CA PRO A 389 -2.82 16.71 -5.48
C PRO A 389 -3.01 18.16 -5.91
N LEU A 390 -4.09 18.47 -6.63
CA LEU A 390 -4.35 19.83 -7.14
C LEU A 390 -4.89 20.79 -6.07
N ALA A 391 -5.21 20.31 -4.87
CA ALA A 391 -5.63 21.17 -3.76
C ALA A 391 -4.45 21.91 -3.12
N HIS A 392 -3.22 21.48 -3.38
CA HIS A 392 -2.04 22.19 -2.89
C HIS A 392 -1.83 23.49 -3.67
N PRO A 393 -1.65 24.66 -3.00
CA PRO A 393 -1.43 25.96 -3.68
C PRO A 393 -0.20 26.04 -4.61
N ARG A 394 0.68 25.04 -4.57
CA ARG A 394 1.91 24.94 -5.38
C ARG A 394 1.85 23.79 -6.39
N ALA A 395 0.72 23.10 -6.54
CA ALA A 395 0.62 21.91 -7.39
C ALA A 395 1.10 22.17 -8.83
N LEU A 396 0.62 23.24 -9.47
CA LEU A 396 1.06 23.62 -10.82
C LEU A 396 2.55 24.01 -10.89
N CYS A 397 3.08 24.68 -9.86
CA CYS A 397 4.51 25.01 -9.78
C CYS A 397 5.36 23.73 -9.68
N VAL A 398 4.96 22.80 -8.81
CA VAL A 398 5.62 21.50 -8.66
C VAL A 398 5.58 20.71 -9.97
N LEU A 399 4.43 20.65 -10.65
CA LEU A 399 4.33 19.98 -11.95
C LEU A 399 5.25 20.60 -13.01
N ARG A 400 5.35 21.94 -13.07
CA ARG A 400 6.31 22.64 -13.95
C ARG A 400 7.77 22.31 -13.61
N GLU A 401 8.09 22.27 -12.32
CA GLU A 401 9.44 21.90 -11.85
C GLU A 401 9.78 20.44 -12.17
N ILE A 402 8.82 19.52 -12.06
CA ILE A 402 8.98 18.13 -12.49
C ILE A 402 9.21 18.06 -13.99
N ARG A 403 8.35 18.71 -14.80
CA ARG A 403 8.47 18.72 -16.26
C ARG A 403 9.81 19.29 -16.74
N ALA A 404 10.34 20.30 -16.05
CA ALA A 404 11.67 20.85 -16.37
C ALA A 404 12.83 19.85 -16.17
N ARG A 405 12.59 18.73 -15.46
CA ARG A 405 13.59 17.68 -15.19
C ARG A 405 13.38 16.41 -16.03
N THR A 406 12.18 16.21 -16.59
CA THR A 406 11.85 14.97 -17.29
C THR A 406 10.70 15.11 -18.27
N ASP A 407 10.83 14.43 -19.41
CA ASP A 407 9.78 14.28 -20.42
C ASP A 407 8.88 13.07 -20.15
N ALA A 408 9.12 12.34 -19.06
CA ALA A 408 8.28 11.21 -18.67
C ALA A 408 6.81 11.63 -18.44
N PRO A 409 5.84 10.73 -18.69
CA PRO A 409 4.43 11.03 -18.51
C PRO A 409 4.06 11.44 -17.08
N LEU A 410 3.27 12.50 -16.96
CA LEU A 410 2.66 12.92 -15.70
C LEU A 410 1.30 12.28 -15.56
N ARG A 411 1.17 11.25 -14.71
CA ARG A 411 -0.12 10.60 -14.44
C ARG A 411 -0.50 10.73 -12.97
N PHE A 412 -1.66 11.30 -12.67
CA PHE A 412 -2.14 11.41 -11.29
C PHE A 412 -3.66 11.50 -11.24
N SER A 413 -4.21 11.17 -10.07
CA SER A 413 -5.65 11.25 -9.81
C SER A 413 -6.06 12.63 -9.34
N THR A 414 -7.30 13.01 -9.66
CA THR A 414 -7.92 14.23 -9.14
C THR A 414 -9.43 14.02 -8.99
N ASN A 415 -10.02 14.67 -8.00
CA ASN A 415 -11.46 14.71 -7.76
C ASN A 415 -12.17 15.70 -8.70
N GLY A 416 -11.44 16.48 -9.50
CA GLY A 416 -11.98 17.40 -10.50
C GLY A 416 -12.38 18.78 -9.98
N GLY A 417 -12.37 19.01 -8.66
CA GLY A 417 -12.82 20.28 -8.07
C GLY A 417 -11.90 21.47 -8.38
N ALA A 418 -10.62 21.19 -8.66
CA ALA A 418 -9.62 22.19 -9.02
C ALA A 418 -9.42 22.36 -10.54
N ILE A 419 -10.17 21.64 -11.39
CA ILE A 419 -9.99 21.70 -12.84
C ILE A 419 -10.83 22.86 -13.42
N ASP A 420 -10.18 24.00 -13.60
CA ASP A 420 -10.72 25.17 -14.28
C ASP A 420 -9.94 25.50 -15.57
N GLY A 421 -10.26 26.63 -16.21
CA GLY A 421 -9.62 27.00 -17.48
C GLY A 421 -8.11 27.25 -17.36
N GLU A 422 -7.66 27.84 -16.25
CA GLU A 422 -6.25 28.09 -16.01
C GLU A 422 -5.50 26.78 -15.79
N THR A 423 -6.07 25.89 -14.99
CA THR A 423 -5.52 24.57 -14.70
C THR A 423 -5.43 23.73 -15.97
N ILE A 424 -6.46 23.72 -16.81
CA ILE A 424 -6.45 23.00 -18.09
C ILE A 424 -5.35 23.54 -19.02
N ALA A 425 -5.24 24.86 -19.16
CA ALA A 425 -4.19 25.47 -19.99
C ALA A 425 -2.79 25.09 -19.47
N ALA A 426 -2.58 25.17 -18.15
CA ALA A 426 -1.32 24.78 -17.53
C ALA A 426 -1.01 23.29 -17.73
N LEU A 427 -1.99 22.39 -17.62
CA LEU A 427 -1.79 20.96 -17.83
C LEU A 427 -1.53 20.62 -19.30
N ALA A 428 -2.14 21.33 -20.25
CA ALA A 428 -1.88 21.16 -21.67
C ALA A 428 -0.42 21.49 -22.01
N ASP A 429 0.12 22.58 -21.45
CA ASP A 429 1.53 22.98 -21.58
C ASP A 429 2.51 21.95 -20.96
N LEU A 430 2.01 21.09 -20.07
CA LEU A 430 2.79 20.07 -19.36
C LEU A 430 2.74 18.68 -20.02
N SER A 431 2.16 18.55 -21.22
CA SER A 431 2.07 17.28 -21.96
C SER A 431 3.43 16.54 -22.06
N PRO A 432 3.47 15.20 -21.98
CA PRO A 432 2.34 14.27 -21.83
C PRO A 432 1.79 14.20 -20.40
N VAL A 433 0.47 14.38 -20.27
CA VAL A 433 -0.29 14.29 -19.00
C VAL A 433 -1.43 13.30 -19.18
N PHE A 434 -1.73 12.51 -18.16
CA PHE A 434 -2.93 11.68 -18.09
C PHE A 434 -3.61 11.83 -16.74
N LEU A 435 -4.91 12.12 -16.72
CA LEU A 435 -5.66 12.33 -15.48
C LEU A 435 -6.58 11.15 -15.17
N ASP A 436 -6.52 10.62 -13.95
CA ASP A 436 -7.53 9.71 -13.42
C ASP A 436 -8.57 10.54 -12.65
N VAL A 437 -9.65 10.96 -13.32
CA VAL A 437 -10.65 11.86 -12.76
C VAL A 437 -11.70 11.09 -11.97
N SER A 438 -11.70 11.27 -10.65
CA SER A 438 -12.67 10.70 -9.72
C SER A 438 -14.00 11.45 -9.80
N LEU A 439 -14.72 11.24 -10.90
CA LEU A 439 -16.00 11.89 -11.15
C LEU A 439 -17.08 11.33 -10.22
N ASN A 440 -17.12 10.01 -10.03
CA ASN A 440 -18.08 9.25 -9.21
C ASN A 440 -19.57 9.39 -9.55
N SER A 441 -20.02 10.52 -10.09
CA SER A 441 -21.37 10.74 -10.58
C SER A 441 -21.40 11.94 -11.53
N SER A 442 -22.09 11.81 -12.67
CA SER A 442 -22.41 12.92 -13.57
C SER A 442 -23.67 13.69 -13.14
N SER A 443 -24.36 13.26 -12.08
CA SER A 443 -25.49 13.97 -11.48
C SER A 443 -24.99 14.99 -10.44
N PRO A 444 -25.27 16.29 -10.61
CA PRO A 444 -24.84 17.30 -9.63
C PRO A 444 -25.34 17.01 -8.22
N LEU A 445 -26.60 16.57 -8.10
CA LEU A 445 -27.22 16.26 -6.80
C LEU A 445 -26.50 15.09 -6.11
N ARG A 446 -26.30 13.99 -6.84
CA ARG A 446 -25.70 12.78 -6.26
C ARG A 446 -24.22 12.98 -5.98
N ARG A 447 -23.50 13.70 -6.84
CA ARG A 447 -22.11 14.07 -6.59
C ARG A 447 -21.96 14.93 -5.34
N ALA A 448 -22.81 15.95 -5.15
CA ALA A 448 -22.83 16.74 -3.92
C ALA A 448 -23.06 15.84 -2.68
N MET A 449 -24.01 14.91 -2.75
CA MET A 449 -24.31 13.97 -1.67
C MET A 449 -23.14 13.00 -1.38
N LEU A 450 -22.53 12.41 -2.41
CA LEU A 450 -21.49 11.40 -2.25
C LEU A 450 -20.13 11.98 -1.89
N MET A 451 -19.79 13.15 -2.44
CA MET A 451 -18.46 13.74 -2.32
C MET A 451 -18.41 14.95 -1.38
N GLY A 452 -19.55 15.48 -0.95
CA GLY A 452 -19.59 16.78 -0.28
C GLY A 452 -19.14 17.92 -1.18
N ASP A 453 -19.31 17.77 -2.51
CA ASP A 453 -18.87 18.75 -3.50
C ASP A 453 -19.83 19.97 -3.52
N PRO A 454 -19.38 21.17 -3.14
CA PRO A 454 -20.23 22.37 -3.16
C PRO A 454 -20.47 22.92 -4.58
N GLU A 455 -19.65 22.54 -5.57
CA GLU A 455 -19.78 22.98 -6.97
C GLU A 455 -19.69 21.80 -7.96
N PRO A 456 -20.60 20.82 -7.92
CA PRO A 456 -20.50 19.57 -8.69
C PRO A 456 -20.39 19.79 -10.20
N VAL A 457 -21.07 20.82 -10.71
CA VAL A 457 -21.12 21.16 -12.13
C VAL A 457 -19.74 21.49 -12.68
N ARG A 458 -18.83 22.03 -11.86
CA ARG A 458 -17.46 22.38 -12.27
C ARG A 458 -16.71 21.14 -12.75
N ALA A 459 -16.63 20.10 -11.92
CA ALA A 459 -15.96 18.85 -12.24
C ALA A 459 -16.62 18.12 -13.43
N ILE A 460 -17.96 18.10 -13.48
CA ILE A 460 -18.72 17.45 -14.56
C ILE A 460 -18.43 18.11 -15.92
N ARG A 461 -18.39 19.46 -15.96
CA ARG A 461 -18.10 20.23 -17.18
C ARG A 461 -16.61 20.33 -17.51
N ALA A 462 -15.73 19.93 -16.61
CA ALA A 462 -14.29 19.91 -16.87
C ALA A 462 -13.90 18.83 -17.90
N LEU A 463 -14.61 17.69 -17.93
CA LEU A 463 -14.28 16.57 -18.82
C LEU A 463 -14.23 16.94 -20.31
N PRO A 464 -15.28 17.52 -20.93
CA PRO A 464 -15.21 17.90 -22.34
C PRO A 464 -14.12 18.95 -22.60
N ARG A 465 -13.84 19.83 -21.64
CA ARG A 465 -12.78 20.85 -21.75
C ARG A 465 -11.38 20.25 -21.72
N LEU A 466 -11.17 19.16 -20.98
CA LEU A 466 -9.93 18.38 -21.02
C LEU A 466 -9.73 17.76 -22.41
N ALA A 467 -10.79 17.20 -22.99
CA ALA A 467 -10.75 16.63 -24.34
C ALA A 467 -10.47 17.70 -25.41
N GLU A 468 -11.12 18.86 -25.34
CA GLU A 468 -10.85 20.02 -26.22
C GLU A 468 -9.39 20.49 -26.15
N ALA A 469 -8.78 20.40 -24.96
CA ALA A 469 -7.36 20.71 -24.76
C ALA A 469 -6.41 19.56 -25.15
N GLY A 470 -6.92 18.42 -25.63
CA GLY A 470 -6.14 17.25 -26.00
C GLY A 470 -5.49 16.51 -24.83
N ILE A 471 -6.01 16.69 -23.60
CA ILE A 471 -5.50 16.02 -22.40
C ILE A 471 -6.26 14.70 -22.23
N PRO A 472 -5.62 13.53 -22.40
CA PRO A 472 -6.28 12.25 -22.20
C PRO A 472 -6.58 12.03 -20.71
N PHE A 473 -7.74 11.46 -20.43
CA PHE A 473 -8.16 11.15 -19.06
C PHE A 473 -8.95 9.84 -18.99
N ALA A 474 -8.97 9.24 -17.81
CA ALA A 474 -9.91 8.19 -17.41
C ALA A 474 -10.93 8.75 -16.41
N VAL A 475 -12.13 8.19 -16.39
CA VAL A 475 -13.12 8.47 -15.33
C VAL A 475 -13.14 7.32 -14.34
N THR A 476 -13.04 7.63 -13.05
CA THR A 476 -13.15 6.65 -11.96
C THR A 476 -14.47 6.85 -11.21
N ILE A 477 -15.12 5.73 -10.89
CA ILE A 477 -16.41 5.68 -10.22
C ILE A 477 -16.33 4.67 -9.10
N VAL A 478 -16.56 5.09 -7.85
CA VAL A 478 -16.88 4.17 -6.76
C VAL A 478 -18.39 3.94 -6.75
N ALA A 479 -18.82 2.72 -7.05
CA ALA A 479 -20.23 2.33 -7.17
C ALA A 479 -20.92 2.21 -5.78
N TRP A 480 -20.93 3.31 -5.03
CA TRP A 480 -21.43 3.35 -3.65
C TRP A 480 -22.96 3.36 -3.60
N PRO A 481 -23.62 2.39 -2.93
CA PRO A 481 -25.06 2.14 -3.04
C PRO A 481 -25.91 3.09 -2.16
N LEU A 482 -25.63 4.39 -2.23
CA LEU A 482 -26.40 5.45 -1.57
C LEU A 482 -27.14 6.28 -2.63
N PRO A 483 -28.44 6.64 -2.49
CA PRO A 483 -29.31 6.27 -1.38
C PRO A 483 -29.84 4.83 -1.48
N SER A 484 -29.75 4.20 -2.65
CA SER A 484 -30.13 2.81 -2.89
C SER A 484 -29.26 2.19 -3.97
N LEU A 485 -29.32 0.87 -4.09
CA LEU A 485 -28.68 0.12 -5.18
C LEU A 485 -29.23 0.55 -6.55
N GLU A 486 -30.54 0.68 -6.71
CA GLU A 486 -31.19 1.05 -7.97
C GLU A 486 -30.74 2.44 -8.47
N GLU A 487 -30.76 3.44 -7.59
CA GLU A 487 -30.30 4.79 -7.90
C GLU A 487 -28.80 4.83 -8.25
N MET A 488 -28.01 4.00 -7.56
CA MET A 488 -26.58 3.87 -7.86
C MET A 488 -26.35 3.27 -9.25
N LEU A 489 -27.06 2.21 -9.62
CA LEU A 489 -26.91 1.57 -10.93
C LEU A 489 -27.39 2.49 -12.07
N TYR A 490 -28.49 3.21 -11.86
CA TYR A 490 -28.96 4.23 -12.80
C TYR A 490 -27.92 5.34 -13.03
N ASP A 491 -27.33 5.85 -11.95
CA ASP A 491 -26.30 6.87 -12.02
C ASP A 491 -24.99 6.34 -12.63
N LEU A 492 -24.60 5.10 -12.34
CA LEU A 492 -23.44 4.44 -12.94
C LEU A 492 -23.56 4.44 -14.46
N ARG A 493 -24.70 3.99 -15.02
CA ARG A 493 -24.97 4.06 -16.47
C ARG A 493 -24.85 5.47 -17.02
N SER A 494 -25.50 6.42 -16.35
CA SER A 494 -25.54 7.81 -16.78
C SER A 494 -24.14 8.44 -16.79
N THR A 495 -23.34 8.11 -15.79
CA THR A 495 -21.97 8.60 -15.62
C THR A 495 -21.01 7.98 -16.63
N VAL A 496 -21.16 6.68 -16.93
CA VAL A 496 -20.38 6.01 -17.99
C VAL A 496 -20.68 6.63 -19.36
N ARG A 497 -21.96 6.84 -19.69
CA ARG A 497 -22.37 7.50 -20.95
C ARG A 497 -21.86 8.94 -21.03
N HIS A 498 -21.90 9.69 -19.92
CA HIS A 498 -21.35 11.04 -19.84
C HIS A 498 -19.82 11.04 -20.06
N ALA A 499 -19.10 10.09 -19.47
CA ALA A 499 -17.66 9.94 -19.64
C ALA A 499 -17.28 9.69 -21.11
N GLU A 500 -17.96 8.76 -21.77
CA GLU A 500 -17.78 8.50 -23.21
C GLU A 500 -18.05 9.76 -24.04
N ALA A 501 -19.22 10.38 -23.84
CA ALA A 501 -19.61 11.57 -24.58
C ALA A 501 -18.66 12.76 -24.37
N SER A 502 -17.95 12.78 -23.24
CA SER A 502 -16.93 13.78 -22.91
C SER A 502 -15.54 13.44 -23.45
N GLY A 503 -15.36 12.32 -24.16
CA GLY A 503 -14.09 11.92 -24.74
C GLY A 503 -13.13 11.22 -23.77
N ALA A 504 -13.65 10.49 -22.77
CA ALA A 504 -12.82 9.70 -21.88
C ALA A 504 -12.08 8.56 -22.61
N SER A 505 -10.84 8.29 -22.20
CA SER A 505 -10.04 7.18 -22.73
C SER A 505 -10.56 5.83 -22.25
N MET A 506 -11.06 5.78 -21.02
CA MET A 506 -11.61 4.60 -20.36
C MET A 506 -12.39 4.99 -19.09
N VAL A 507 -13.18 4.06 -18.57
CA VAL A 507 -13.92 4.17 -17.31
C VAL A 507 -13.55 3.03 -16.37
N GLN A 508 -13.12 3.37 -15.16
CA GLN A 508 -12.87 2.43 -14.06
C GLN A 508 -14.05 2.46 -13.08
N VAL A 509 -14.67 1.30 -12.87
CA VAL A 509 -15.74 1.09 -11.90
C VAL A 509 -15.16 0.33 -10.71
N ASN A 510 -14.93 1.03 -9.60
CA ASN A 510 -14.49 0.43 -8.36
C ASN A 510 -15.68 -0.18 -7.62
N LEU A 511 -15.56 -1.46 -7.29
CA LEU A 511 -16.49 -2.11 -6.36
C LEU A 511 -16.42 -1.37 -5.01
N PRO A 512 -17.56 -1.04 -4.38
CA PRO A 512 -17.55 -0.26 -3.16
C PRO A 512 -16.92 -1.08 -2.02
N GLY A 513 -15.84 -0.55 -1.45
CA GLY A 513 -15.07 -1.17 -0.37
C GLY A 513 -15.15 -0.35 0.91
N PHE A 514 -15.30 -1.01 2.06
CA PHE A 514 -15.25 -0.41 3.37
C PHE A 514 -14.45 -1.29 4.33
N SER A 515 -13.67 -0.66 5.19
CA SER A 515 -12.94 -1.32 6.28
C SER A 515 -13.73 -1.18 7.58
N ARG A 516 -13.31 -1.90 8.63
CA ARG A 516 -13.81 -1.71 10.01
C ARG A 516 -13.55 -0.32 10.58
N PHE A 517 -12.61 0.44 10.00
CA PHE A 517 -12.31 1.82 10.42
C PHE A 517 -13.24 2.84 9.77
N HIS A 518 -14.01 2.42 8.76
CA HIS A 518 -14.91 3.29 8.00
C HIS A 518 -16.24 3.50 8.73
N SER A 519 -16.84 2.42 9.21
CA SER A 519 -18.13 2.41 9.93
C SER A 519 -18.16 1.23 10.90
N PRO A 520 -18.79 1.37 12.09
CA PRO A 520 -18.97 0.26 13.03
C PRO A 520 -19.98 -0.79 12.54
N ALA A 521 -20.86 -0.43 11.60
CA ALA A 521 -21.80 -1.33 10.95
C ALA A 521 -21.50 -1.41 9.44
N GLU A 522 -21.81 -2.55 8.84
CA GLU A 522 -21.68 -2.75 7.39
C GLU A 522 -22.60 -1.76 6.65
N PRO A 523 -22.07 -0.86 5.79
CA PRO A 523 -22.88 0.13 5.10
C PRO A 523 -23.87 -0.48 4.09
N PHE A 524 -23.58 -1.67 3.57
CA PHE A 524 -24.41 -2.40 2.62
C PHE A 524 -24.01 -3.88 2.56
N ASP A 525 -24.91 -4.73 2.06
CA ASP A 525 -24.62 -6.13 1.79
C ASP A 525 -23.75 -6.30 0.54
N THR A 526 -22.50 -6.69 0.75
CA THR A 526 -21.52 -6.89 -0.33
C THR A 526 -21.93 -7.98 -1.30
N ALA A 527 -22.55 -9.06 -0.81
CA ALA A 527 -22.93 -10.21 -1.64
C ALA A 527 -24.06 -9.86 -2.62
N SER A 528 -24.92 -8.91 -2.25
CA SER A 528 -25.97 -8.39 -3.13
C SER A 528 -25.48 -7.27 -4.06
N VAL A 529 -24.60 -6.38 -3.59
CA VAL A 529 -24.21 -5.18 -4.36
C VAL A 529 -23.18 -5.48 -5.45
N TRP A 530 -22.09 -6.20 -5.13
CA TRP A 530 -20.98 -6.36 -6.07
C TRP A 530 -21.36 -7.10 -7.38
N PRO A 531 -22.16 -8.18 -7.36
CA PRO A 531 -22.60 -8.84 -8.58
C PRO A 531 -23.42 -7.95 -9.51
N GLU A 532 -24.25 -7.06 -8.95
CA GLU A 532 -25.07 -6.12 -9.73
C GLU A 532 -24.20 -5.03 -10.37
N VAL A 533 -23.20 -4.51 -9.65
CA VAL A 533 -22.21 -3.57 -10.22
C VAL A 533 -21.44 -4.21 -11.37
N VAL A 534 -21.02 -5.49 -11.21
CA VAL A 534 -20.36 -6.25 -12.27
C VAL A 534 -21.27 -6.40 -13.49
N ARG A 535 -22.53 -6.78 -13.29
CA ARG A 535 -23.50 -6.93 -14.38
C ARG A 535 -23.68 -5.62 -15.14
N GLU A 536 -23.88 -4.53 -14.43
CA GLU A 536 -24.06 -3.20 -15.01
C GLU A 536 -22.83 -2.75 -15.81
N ALA A 537 -21.63 -2.97 -15.29
CA ALA A 537 -20.40 -2.67 -16.01
C ALA A 537 -20.27 -3.52 -17.29
N GLN A 538 -20.69 -4.79 -17.27
CA GLN A 538 -20.70 -5.67 -18.45
C GLN A 538 -21.71 -5.24 -19.51
N ASP A 539 -22.90 -4.80 -19.09
CA ASP A 539 -23.90 -4.26 -20.00
C ASP A 539 -23.40 -2.96 -20.62
N MET A 540 -22.78 -2.08 -19.83
CA MET A 540 -22.19 -0.86 -20.36
C MET A 540 -21.08 -1.10 -21.38
N ARG A 541 -20.22 -2.11 -21.21
CA ARG A 541 -19.19 -2.48 -22.23
C ARG A 541 -19.78 -2.81 -23.60
N ARG A 542 -21.05 -3.20 -23.67
CA ARG A 542 -21.75 -3.49 -24.93
C ARG A 542 -22.38 -2.25 -25.55
N GLU A 543 -22.61 -1.22 -24.75
CA GLU A 543 -23.28 0.02 -25.17
C GLU A 543 -22.29 1.12 -25.55
N VAL A 544 -21.17 1.25 -24.82
CA VAL A 544 -20.18 2.30 -25.06
C VAL A 544 -18.94 1.76 -25.77
N SER A 545 -18.31 2.63 -26.55
CA SER A 545 -17.06 2.40 -27.28
C SER A 545 -15.81 2.51 -26.41
N CYS A 546 -15.83 3.35 -25.38
CA CYS A 546 -14.71 3.44 -24.45
C CYS A 546 -14.66 2.20 -23.52
N PRO A 547 -13.47 1.68 -23.17
CA PRO A 547 -13.34 0.56 -22.26
C PRO A 547 -13.93 0.88 -20.88
N VAL A 548 -14.79 -0.01 -20.37
CA VAL A 548 -15.26 0.01 -18.98
C VAL A 548 -14.64 -1.19 -18.28
N PHE A 549 -14.00 -1.03 -17.13
CA PHE A 549 -13.46 -2.17 -16.36
C PHE A 549 -13.80 -2.07 -14.88
N VAL A 550 -13.94 -3.22 -14.24
CA VAL A 550 -14.24 -3.31 -12.80
C VAL A 550 -12.96 -3.50 -12.02
N SER A 551 -12.80 -2.83 -10.88
CA SER A 551 -11.70 -3.06 -9.94
C SER A 551 -12.25 -3.46 -8.55
N PRO A 552 -11.77 -4.55 -7.91
CA PRO A 552 -10.78 -5.48 -8.45
C PRO A 552 -11.32 -6.37 -9.58
N ALA A 553 -10.59 -6.43 -10.70
CA ALA A 553 -10.94 -7.18 -11.89
C ALA A 553 -11.00 -8.70 -11.66
N MET A 554 -10.20 -9.26 -10.76
CA MET A 554 -10.27 -10.67 -10.38
C MET A 554 -11.60 -11.05 -9.74
N TYR A 555 -12.30 -10.13 -9.06
CA TYR A 555 -13.63 -10.43 -8.56
C TYR A 555 -14.59 -10.69 -9.71
N GLU A 556 -14.59 -9.81 -10.70
CA GLU A 556 -15.39 -9.97 -11.92
C GLU A 556 -15.03 -11.24 -12.67
N GLU A 557 -13.73 -11.52 -12.80
CA GLU A 557 -13.23 -12.72 -13.46
C GLU A 557 -13.69 -13.97 -12.73
N ASN A 558 -13.59 -13.99 -11.40
CA ASN A 558 -14.03 -15.08 -10.54
C ASN A 558 -15.54 -15.35 -10.68
N LEU A 559 -16.34 -14.29 -10.75
CA LEU A 559 -17.79 -14.35 -10.88
C LEU A 559 -18.25 -14.80 -12.28
N THR A 560 -17.58 -14.35 -13.35
CA THR A 560 -18.18 -14.38 -14.70
C THR A 560 -17.45 -15.26 -15.71
N ARG A 561 -16.18 -15.59 -15.48
CA ARG A 561 -15.40 -16.43 -16.40
C ARG A 561 -15.29 -17.85 -15.89
N ARG A 562 -15.28 -18.84 -16.77
CA ARG A 562 -14.97 -20.21 -16.38
C ARG A 562 -13.46 -20.40 -16.28
N ASP A 563 -12.77 -20.04 -17.35
CA ASP A 563 -11.32 -20.15 -17.46
C ASP A 563 -10.68 -18.82 -17.08
N LYS A 564 -9.85 -18.84 -16.03
CA LYS A 564 -9.16 -17.66 -15.51
C LYS A 564 -7.87 -17.38 -16.29
N ASN A 565 -7.37 -16.16 -16.13
CA ASN A 565 -6.08 -15.68 -16.59
C ASN A 565 -5.88 -15.69 -18.12
N ARG A 566 -6.98 -15.79 -18.88
CA ARG A 566 -6.98 -15.73 -20.34
C ARG A 566 -6.76 -14.30 -20.83
N ALA A 567 -6.09 -14.17 -21.97
CA ALA A 567 -5.84 -12.89 -22.64
C ALA A 567 -7.08 -12.39 -23.43
N GLU A 568 -8.23 -12.38 -22.75
CA GLU A 568 -9.49 -11.88 -23.29
C GLU A 568 -9.54 -10.35 -23.19
N VAL A 569 -9.81 -9.70 -24.32
CA VAL A 569 -9.95 -8.25 -24.44
C VAL A 569 -11.33 -7.83 -23.96
N ILE A 570 -11.39 -6.88 -23.02
CA ILE A 570 -12.65 -6.32 -22.50
C ILE A 570 -12.97 -4.93 -23.06
N GLY A 571 -12.06 -4.36 -23.84
CA GLY A 571 -12.24 -3.08 -24.53
C GLY A 571 -10.96 -2.64 -25.23
N THR A 572 -11.09 -1.64 -26.09
CA THR A 572 -9.97 -0.94 -26.71
C THR A 572 -10.14 0.55 -26.57
N VAL A 573 -9.09 1.28 -26.19
CA VAL A 573 -9.14 2.75 -26.11
C VAL A 573 -9.52 3.31 -27.49
N PRO A 574 -10.51 4.21 -27.62
CA PRO A 574 -10.88 4.77 -28.91
C PRO A 574 -9.70 5.48 -29.58
N GLY A 575 -9.60 5.35 -30.91
CA GLY A 575 -8.49 5.91 -31.67
C GLY A 575 -7.15 5.19 -31.50
N SER A 576 -7.04 4.15 -30.67
CA SER A 576 -5.80 3.39 -30.48
C SER A 576 -5.44 2.50 -31.69
N PRO A 577 -4.17 2.10 -31.84
CA PRO A 577 -3.76 1.20 -32.92
C PRO A 577 -4.52 -0.15 -32.89
N ALA A 578 -4.75 -0.71 -31.70
CA ALA A 578 -5.52 -1.95 -31.57
C ALA A 578 -6.98 -1.78 -32.03
N ALA A 579 -7.64 -0.68 -31.66
CA ALA A 579 -9.00 -0.38 -32.11
C ALA A 579 -9.05 -0.22 -33.64
N ARG A 580 -8.08 0.48 -34.24
CA ARG A 580 -7.99 0.69 -35.70
C ARG A 580 -7.72 -0.60 -36.46
N ALA A 581 -6.95 -1.52 -35.88
CA ALA A 581 -6.72 -2.86 -36.42
C ALA A 581 -7.95 -3.78 -36.31
N GLY A 582 -9.02 -3.34 -35.64
CA GLY A 582 -10.27 -4.09 -35.51
C GLY A 582 -10.32 -5.06 -34.32
N LEU A 583 -9.43 -4.90 -33.33
CA LEU A 583 -9.50 -5.64 -32.07
C LEU A 583 -10.79 -5.25 -31.34
N SER A 584 -11.50 -6.22 -30.78
CA SER A 584 -12.84 -6.00 -30.21
C SER A 584 -13.04 -6.75 -28.90
N VAL A 585 -14.05 -6.32 -28.14
CA VAL A 585 -14.47 -6.98 -26.90
C VAL A 585 -14.79 -8.46 -27.16
N GLY A 586 -14.27 -9.34 -26.30
CA GLY A 586 -14.43 -10.79 -26.40
C GLY A 586 -13.40 -11.49 -27.29
N ASP A 587 -12.51 -10.74 -27.96
CA ASP A 587 -11.38 -11.34 -28.65
C ASP A 587 -10.42 -11.96 -27.64
N LEU A 588 -10.03 -13.21 -27.90
CA LEU A 588 -8.99 -13.87 -27.15
C LEU A 588 -7.68 -13.82 -27.94
N VAL A 589 -6.71 -13.07 -27.43
CA VAL A 589 -5.38 -12.97 -28.05
C VAL A 589 -4.65 -14.32 -27.94
N THR A 590 -4.31 -14.91 -29.09
CA THR A 590 -3.60 -16.20 -29.18
C THR A 590 -2.17 -16.06 -29.67
N ALA A 591 -1.81 -14.96 -30.35
CA ALA A 591 -0.42 -14.62 -30.66
C ALA A 591 -0.24 -13.11 -30.88
N VAL A 592 0.98 -12.62 -30.67
CA VAL A 592 1.40 -11.24 -31.02
C VAL A 592 2.72 -11.33 -31.77
N ASN A 593 2.79 -10.73 -32.96
CA ASN A 593 3.96 -10.79 -33.87
C ASN A 593 4.45 -12.24 -34.08
N GLY A 594 3.51 -13.17 -34.29
CA GLY A 594 3.79 -14.60 -34.43
C GLY A 594 4.18 -15.35 -33.15
N THR A 595 4.37 -14.67 -32.02
CA THR A 595 4.70 -15.29 -30.73
C THR A 595 3.43 -15.77 -30.03
N PRO A 596 3.28 -17.07 -29.72
CA PRO A 596 2.09 -17.59 -29.06
C PRO A 596 1.87 -17.01 -27.66
N VAL A 597 0.61 -16.73 -27.34
CA VAL A 597 0.15 -16.21 -26.05
C VAL A 597 -0.60 -17.29 -25.30
N SER A 598 -0.18 -17.55 -24.06
CA SER A 598 -0.79 -18.54 -23.17
C SER A 598 -1.61 -17.91 -22.03
N CYS A 599 -1.28 -16.67 -21.64
CA CYS A 599 -1.93 -15.99 -20.52
C CYS A 599 -1.93 -14.46 -20.69
N ARG A 600 -2.77 -13.80 -19.89
CA ARG A 600 -2.96 -12.33 -19.92
C ARG A 600 -1.66 -11.54 -19.67
N PRO A 601 -0.82 -11.83 -18.65
CA PRO A 601 0.44 -11.10 -18.47
C PRO A 601 1.36 -11.19 -19.68
N GLN A 602 1.48 -12.37 -20.30
CA GLN A 602 2.29 -12.56 -21.50
C GLN A 602 1.77 -11.74 -22.69
N ALA A 603 0.45 -11.68 -22.89
CA ALA A 603 -0.16 -10.85 -23.93
C ALA A 603 0.19 -9.37 -23.72
N ARG A 604 0.06 -8.88 -22.49
CA ARG A 604 0.38 -7.50 -22.11
C ARG A 604 1.85 -7.17 -22.38
N ASP A 605 2.77 -8.04 -21.98
CA ASP A 605 4.20 -7.88 -22.22
C ASP A 605 4.50 -7.79 -23.73
N LEU A 606 3.96 -8.70 -24.54
CA LEU A 606 4.18 -8.73 -25.99
C LEU A 606 3.55 -7.53 -26.71
N LEU A 607 2.36 -7.08 -26.30
CA LEU A 607 1.72 -5.89 -26.87
C LEU A 607 2.50 -4.61 -26.54
N SER A 608 3.09 -4.53 -25.35
CA SER A 608 4.00 -3.42 -25.00
C SER A 608 5.25 -3.40 -25.88
N LEU A 609 5.85 -4.57 -26.12
CA LEU A 609 6.99 -4.69 -27.03
C LEU A 609 6.62 -4.31 -28.47
N ALA A 610 5.44 -4.75 -28.94
CA ALA A 610 4.93 -4.41 -30.27
C ALA A 610 4.68 -2.89 -30.42
N GLN A 611 4.19 -2.21 -29.38
CA GLN A 611 4.00 -0.76 -29.37
C GLN A 611 5.32 0.01 -29.59
N SER A 612 6.44 -0.51 -29.08
CA SER A 612 7.76 0.09 -29.30
C SER A 612 8.36 -0.22 -30.68
N ALA A 613 7.92 -1.29 -31.35
CA ALA A 613 8.49 -1.75 -32.63
C ALA A 613 7.94 -1.00 -33.86
N GLY A 614 6.75 -0.40 -33.77
CA GLY A 614 6.06 0.23 -34.90
C GLY A 614 5.01 -0.70 -35.50
N GLU A 615 5.37 -1.55 -36.45
CA GLU A 615 4.42 -2.50 -37.05
C GLU A 615 4.08 -3.66 -36.09
N PHE A 616 2.83 -4.11 -36.11
CA PHE A 616 2.38 -5.22 -35.29
C PHE A 616 1.37 -6.13 -35.99
N SER A 617 1.31 -7.38 -35.55
CA SER A 617 0.22 -8.32 -35.83
C SER A 617 -0.28 -8.96 -34.53
N ILE A 618 -1.60 -9.15 -34.43
CA ILE A 618 -2.28 -9.79 -33.31
C ILE A 618 -3.15 -10.89 -33.89
N ARG A 619 -2.88 -12.13 -33.53
CA ARG A 619 -3.80 -13.22 -33.79
C ARG A 619 -4.80 -13.30 -32.66
N VAL A 620 -6.07 -13.30 -33.02
CA VAL A 620 -7.17 -13.43 -32.06
C VAL A 620 -8.10 -14.55 -32.45
N ARG A 621 -8.72 -15.16 -31.45
CA ARG A 621 -9.87 -16.03 -31.64
C ARG A 621 -11.12 -15.26 -31.24
N ARG A 622 -11.99 -15.02 -32.22
CA ARG A 622 -13.28 -14.37 -32.05
C ARG A 622 -14.35 -15.42 -32.26
N ARG A 623 -15.03 -15.80 -31.17
CA ARG A 623 -15.90 -17.00 -31.17
C ARG A 623 -15.06 -18.24 -31.54
N ASP A 624 -15.34 -18.85 -32.68
CA ASP A 624 -14.62 -20.04 -33.18
C ASP A 624 -13.73 -19.75 -34.41
N GLU A 625 -13.59 -18.49 -34.80
CA GLU A 625 -12.77 -18.07 -35.94
C GLU A 625 -11.44 -17.47 -35.47
N GLU A 626 -10.34 -17.84 -36.14
CA GLU A 626 -9.05 -17.16 -35.99
C GLU A 626 -8.94 -16.01 -36.99
N LEU A 627 -8.60 -14.83 -36.48
CA LEU A 627 -8.39 -13.61 -37.25
C LEU A 627 -6.96 -13.11 -37.00
N GLU A 628 -6.29 -12.66 -38.06
CA GLU A 628 -5.02 -11.95 -37.95
C GLU A 628 -5.30 -10.46 -38.18
N LEU A 629 -5.03 -9.66 -37.15
CA LEU A 629 -5.21 -8.21 -37.15
C LEU A 629 -3.82 -7.58 -37.26
N ALA A 630 -3.63 -6.61 -38.14
CA ALA A 630 -2.34 -5.95 -38.31
C ALA A 630 -2.52 -4.44 -38.40
N GLY A 631 -1.47 -3.70 -38.00
CA GLY A 631 -1.47 -2.25 -38.05
C GLY A 631 -0.11 -1.65 -37.71
N ASP A 632 -0.08 -0.33 -37.65
CA ASP A 632 1.07 0.45 -37.26
C ASP A 632 0.78 1.14 -35.91
N ALA A 633 1.63 0.93 -34.91
CA ALA A 633 1.54 1.53 -33.58
C ALA A 633 1.62 3.07 -33.61
N ARG A 634 2.15 3.64 -34.71
CA ARG A 634 2.21 5.09 -34.94
C ARG A 634 0.90 5.67 -35.44
N GLU A 635 -0.04 4.83 -35.88
CA GLU A 635 -1.37 5.27 -36.32
C GLU A 635 -2.36 5.29 -35.15
N TYR A 636 -2.52 6.47 -34.56
CA TYR A 636 -3.47 6.68 -33.47
C TYR A 636 -4.14 8.06 -33.51
N ALA A 637 -5.19 8.22 -32.73
CA ALA A 637 -5.90 9.47 -32.51
C ALA A 637 -6.36 9.59 -31.05
N TYR A 638 -6.66 10.82 -30.62
CA TYR A 638 -7.31 11.10 -29.34
C TYR A 638 -8.58 10.21 -29.17
N PRO A 639 -8.87 9.69 -27.97
CA PRO A 639 -8.22 9.91 -26.68
C PRO A 639 -6.96 9.05 -26.40
N TYR A 640 -6.49 8.24 -27.35
CA TYR A 640 -5.27 7.47 -27.17
C TYR A 640 -4.02 8.31 -27.37
N ASP A 641 -3.05 8.17 -26.47
CA ASP A 641 -1.69 8.69 -26.63
C ASP A 641 -0.70 7.61 -26.16
N PRO A 642 0.19 7.10 -27.04
CA PRO A 642 1.10 6.00 -26.73
C PRO A 642 2.17 6.37 -25.67
N ARG A 643 2.31 7.65 -25.33
CA ARG A 643 3.21 8.11 -24.25
C ARG A 643 2.60 7.81 -22.88
N VAL A 644 1.28 7.81 -22.75
CA VAL A 644 0.56 7.61 -21.46
C VAL A 644 -0.24 6.31 -21.40
N ALA A 645 -0.49 5.68 -22.55
CA ALA A 645 -1.23 4.43 -22.66
C ALA A 645 -0.34 3.30 -23.22
N ALA A 646 -0.58 2.09 -22.75
CA ALA A 646 0.19 0.90 -23.11
C ALA A 646 -0.62 -0.08 -23.97
N HIS A 647 0.04 -1.17 -24.35
CA HIS A 647 -0.57 -2.35 -24.98
C HIS A 647 -1.34 -2.05 -26.27
N LEU A 648 -0.89 -1.07 -27.07
CA LEU A 648 -1.57 -0.60 -28.29
C LEU A 648 -3.02 -0.13 -28.04
N GLY A 649 -3.39 0.15 -26.79
CA GLY A 649 -4.74 0.50 -26.37
C GLY A 649 -5.67 -0.68 -26.06
N ALA A 650 -5.17 -1.92 -26.08
CA ALA A 650 -5.94 -3.08 -25.64
C ALA A 650 -6.11 -3.09 -24.10
N VAL A 651 -7.34 -3.33 -23.63
CA VAL A 651 -7.68 -3.41 -22.21
C VAL A 651 -8.12 -4.83 -21.86
N PHE A 652 -7.53 -5.37 -20.79
CA PHE A 652 -7.81 -6.71 -20.25
C PHE A 652 -8.39 -6.62 -18.84
N MET A 653 -8.94 -7.71 -18.32
CA MET A 653 -9.37 -7.81 -16.92
C MET A 653 -8.15 -7.83 -15.97
N GLY A 654 -7.67 -6.67 -15.51
CA GLY A 654 -6.51 -6.58 -14.64
C GLY A 654 -5.18 -7.02 -15.29
N SER A 655 -4.15 -7.24 -14.48
CA SER A 655 -2.82 -7.66 -14.95
C SER A 655 -2.68 -9.18 -15.16
N GLY A 656 -3.35 -9.98 -14.34
CA GLY A 656 -3.34 -11.45 -14.42
C GLY A 656 -2.22 -12.11 -13.61
N PHE A 657 -2.26 -13.44 -13.54
CA PHE A 657 -1.34 -14.25 -12.74
C PHE A 657 -0.22 -14.83 -13.61
N ARG A 658 1.06 -14.70 -13.22
CA ARG A 658 2.17 -15.28 -13.99
C ARG A 658 2.38 -16.74 -13.61
N PRO A 659 2.24 -17.72 -14.54
CA PRO A 659 2.40 -19.14 -14.20
C PRO A 659 3.78 -19.52 -13.65
N ARG A 660 4.83 -18.72 -13.93
CA ARG A 660 6.18 -18.92 -13.41
C ARG A 660 6.25 -18.96 -11.87
N TYR A 661 5.30 -18.34 -11.17
CA TYR A 661 5.25 -18.39 -9.70
C TYR A 661 5.05 -19.82 -9.17
N LEU A 662 4.44 -20.71 -9.96
CA LEU A 662 4.30 -22.13 -9.61
C LEU A 662 5.64 -22.88 -9.65
N ASP A 663 6.55 -22.47 -10.53
CA ASP A 663 7.89 -23.05 -10.62
C ASP A 663 8.70 -22.73 -9.35
N GLU A 664 8.53 -21.53 -8.82
CA GLU A 664 9.15 -21.12 -7.56
C GLU A 664 8.57 -21.88 -6.35
N VAL A 665 7.24 -22.04 -6.29
CA VAL A 665 6.58 -22.88 -5.28
C VAL A 665 7.18 -24.30 -5.28
N GLN A 666 7.28 -24.92 -6.46
CA GLN A 666 7.86 -26.25 -6.60
C GLN A 666 9.34 -26.26 -6.17
N ALA A 667 10.13 -25.29 -6.61
CA ALA A 667 11.55 -25.21 -6.29
C ALA A 667 11.80 -25.09 -4.77
N VAL A 668 11.02 -24.25 -4.08
CA VAL A 668 11.14 -24.06 -2.63
C VAL A 668 10.73 -25.33 -1.86
N ILE A 669 9.66 -26.01 -2.27
CA ILE A 669 9.22 -27.27 -1.64
C ILE A 669 10.31 -28.34 -1.75
N HIS A 670 10.92 -28.49 -2.93
CA HIS A 670 12.04 -29.43 -3.14
C HIS A 670 13.26 -29.06 -2.31
N ALA A 671 13.68 -27.81 -2.35
CA ALA A 671 14.86 -27.34 -1.63
C ALA A 671 14.74 -27.54 -0.11
N ARG A 672 13.53 -27.39 0.42
CA ARG A 672 13.24 -27.59 1.86
C ARG A 672 12.89 -29.04 2.22
N GLY A 673 12.70 -29.92 1.25
CA GLY A 673 12.27 -31.31 1.48
C GLY A 673 10.91 -31.41 2.19
N ALA A 674 10.03 -30.42 1.98
CA ALA A 674 8.75 -30.33 2.68
C ALA A 674 7.77 -31.39 2.17
N ARG A 675 7.05 -32.03 3.10
CA ARG A 675 6.02 -33.04 2.80
C ARG A 675 4.61 -32.48 2.95
N ARG A 676 4.42 -31.45 3.77
CA ARG A 676 3.09 -30.85 4.01
C ARG A 676 3.17 -29.32 3.92
N PRO A 677 3.61 -28.79 2.77
CA PRO A 677 3.68 -27.34 2.59
C PRO A 677 2.28 -26.72 2.59
N LEU A 678 2.17 -25.54 3.20
CA LEU A 678 0.98 -24.70 3.19
C LEU A 678 1.27 -23.42 2.39
N LEU A 679 0.65 -23.29 1.22
CA LEU A 679 0.70 -22.06 0.43
C LEU A 679 -0.44 -21.13 0.80
N LEU A 680 -0.11 -19.97 1.37
CA LEU A 680 -1.07 -18.92 1.68
C LEU A 680 -1.30 -18.04 0.45
N THR A 681 -2.55 -17.71 0.18
CA THR A 681 -3.00 -16.91 -0.97
C THR A 681 -4.22 -16.06 -0.57
N SER A 682 -4.75 -15.26 -1.49
CA SER A 682 -5.94 -14.43 -1.25
C SER A 682 -7.22 -15.06 -1.80
N ALA A 683 -8.37 -14.54 -1.37
CA ALA A 683 -9.67 -14.94 -1.90
C ALA A 683 -9.80 -14.69 -3.42
N LEU A 684 -9.15 -13.63 -3.92
CA LEU A 684 -9.14 -13.27 -5.33
C LEU A 684 -8.26 -14.20 -6.18
N VAL A 685 -7.07 -14.56 -5.69
CA VAL A 685 -6.08 -15.33 -6.46
C VAL A 685 -6.35 -16.83 -6.41
N ARG A 686 -6.97 -17.34 -5.32
CA ARG A 686 -7.17 -18.77 -5.09
C ARG A 686 -7.83 -19.51 -6.28
N PRO A 687 -8.93 -19.03 -6.89
CA PRO A 687 -9.56 -19.77 -7.99
C PRO A 687 -8.64 -19.94 -9.20
N THR A 688 -7.88 -18.90 -9.55
CA THR A 688 -6.87 -18.93 -10.61
C THR A 688 -5.75 -19.92 -10.27
N LEU A 689 -5.27 -19.90 -9.03
CA LEU A 689 -4.24 -20.81 -8.55
C LEU A 689 -4.70 -22.27 -8.61
N GLU A 690 -5.90 -22.57 -8.13
CA GLU A 690 -6.48 -23.92 -8.17
C GLU A 690 -6.67 -24.43 -9.61
N GLN A 691 -7.08 -23.55 -10.54
CA GLN A 691 -7.16 -23.91 -11.95
C GLN A 691 -5.78 -24.27 -12.51
N LEU A 692 -4.77 -23.41 -12.32
CA LEU A 692 -3.44 -23.63 -12.85
C LEU A 692 -2.78 -24.89 -12.26
N LEU A 693 -3.01 -25.19 -10.98
CA LEU A 693 -2.53 -26.43 -10.36
C LEU A 693 -3.21 -27.70 -10.92
N ARG A 694 -4.47 -27.61 -11.37
CA ARG A 694 -5.14 -28.72 -12.08
C ARG A 694 -4.62 -28.90 -13.50
N GLU A 695 -4.42 -27.80 -14.22
CA GLU A 695 -3.94 -27.81 -15.61
C GLU A 695 -2.46 -28.22 -15.71
N ARG A 696 -1.67 -27.78 -14.73
CA ARG A 696 -0.23 -28.03 -14.64
C ARG A 696 0.11 -28.48 -13.21
N PRO A 697 -0.10 -29.76 -12.88
CA PRO A 697 0.27 -30.30 -11.57
C PRO A 697 1.76 -30.09 -11.29
N LEU A 698 2.08 -29.70 -10.06
CA LEU A 698 3.46 -29.57 -9.61
C LEU A 698 4.08 -30.97 -9.49
N SER A 699 5.33 -31.08 -9.93
CA SER A 699 6.14 -32.28 -9.67
C SER A 699 6.67 -32.19 -8.25
N LEU A 700 5.92 -32.69 -7.27
CA LEU A 700 6.28 -32.66 -5.84
C LEU A 700 7.01 -33.95 -5.40
N PRO A 701 7.77 -33.94 -4.28
CA PRO A 701 8.34 -35.16 -3.71
C PRO A 701 7.29 -36.23 -3.36
N ASP A 702 7.68 -37.50 -3.35
CA ASP A 702 6.77 -38.60 -3.00
C ASP A 702 6.17 -38.42 -1.60
N GLY A 703 4.84 -38.57 -1.52
CA GLY A 703 4.08 -38.36 -0.27
C GLY A 703 3.97 -36.90 0.16
N CYS A 704 4.34 -35.94 -0.70
CA CYS A 704 4.13 -34.52 -0.47
C CYS A 704 2.70 -34.10 -0.86
N THR A 705 2.01 -33.42 0.05
CA THR A 705 0.66 -32.87 -0.20
C THR A 705 0.66 -31.37 0.05
N LEU A 706 0.54 -30.59 -1.02
CA LEU A 706 0.40 -29.13 -0.95
C LEU A 706 -1.02 -28.75 -0.52
N ALA A 707 -1.12 -27.98 0.56
CA ALA A 707 -2.38 -27.37 0.98
C ALA A 707 -2.42 -25.88 0.61
N LEU A 708 -3.59 -25.39 0.20
CA LEU A 708 -3.85 -23.97 0.03
C LEU A 708 -4.52 -23.39 1.28
N GLY A 709 -4.19 -22.16 1.63
CA GLY A 709 -4.84 -21.41 2.70
C GLY A 709 -5.17 -19.98 2.28
N VAL A 710 -6.28 -19.45 2.78
CA VAL A 710 -6.71 -18.06 2.55
C VAL A 710 -6.86 -17.38 3.90
N PRO A 711 -5.86 -16.61 4.33
CA PRO A 711 -6.00 -15.75 5.51
C PRO A 711 -7.12 -14.74 5.30
N GLU A 712 -7.87 -14.48 6.36
CA GLU A 712 -8.87 -13.42 6.39
C GLU A 712 -8.17 -12.08 6.67
N ASN A 713 -8.60 -11.01 5.99
CA ASN A 713 -8.09 -9.66 6.28
C ASN A 713 -8.79 -9.10 7.53
N ARG A 714 -8.28 -9.45 8.71
CA ARG A 714 -8.86 -9.01 9.99
C ARG A 714 -8.39 -7.62 10.40
N TYR A 715 -7.20 -7.23 9.94
CA TYR A 715 -6.65 -5.92 10.25
C TYR A 715 -7.46 -4.78 9.63
N PHE A 716 -7.80 -4.85 8.34
CA PHE A 716 -8.73 -3.90 7.74
C PHE A 716 -10.18 -4.30 7.99
N GLY A 717 -10.52 -5.58 7.98
CA GLY A 717 -11.89 -6.06 8.15
C GLY A 717 -12.86 -5.49 7.12
N GLY A 718 -14.14 -5.45 7.45
CA GLY A 718 -15.20 -5.04 6.52
C GLY A 718 -15.25 -5.99 5.31
N ASN A 719 -15.35 -5.44 4.10
CA ASN A 719 -15.37 -6.22 2.87
C ASN A 719 -14.04 -6.16 2.08
N ILE A 720 -12.94 -5.79 2.74
CA ILE A 720 -11.62 -5.70 2.11
C ILE A 720 -11.06 -7.10 1.85
N ILE A 721 -10.87 -7.44 0.57
CA ILE A 721 -10.41 -8.78 0.14
C ILE A 721 -9.06 -8.79 -0.60
N LEU A 722 -8.39 -7.63 -0.71
CA LEU A 722 -7.09 -7.52 -1.36
C LEU A 722 -6.01 -8.22 -0.52
N GLY A 723 -5.30 -9.17 -1.14
CA GLY A 723 -4.24 -9.94 -0.48
C GLY A 723 -3.05 -9.09 -0.05
N ASP A 724 -2.74 -8.04 -0.82
CA ASP A 724 -1.62 -7.13 -0.54
C ASP A 724 -1.85 -6.26 0.70
N LEU A 725 -3.08 -6.27 1.22
CA LEU A 725 -3.46 -5.58 2.46
C LEU A 725 -3.48 -6.51 3.67
N LEU A 726 -3.06 -7.77 3.53
CA LEU A 726 -2.85 -8.68 4.67
C LEU A 726 -1.61 -8.27 5.46
N VAL A 727 -1.70 -8.29 6.78
CA VAL A 727 -0.57 -8.02 7.68
C VAL A 727 -0.07 -9.30 8.33
N VAL A 728 1.13 -9.28 8.94
CA VAL A 728 1.74 -10.43 9.63
C VAL A 728 0.76 -11.14 10.56
N GLU A 729 -0.05 -10.37 11.28
CA GLU A 729 -1.00 -10.92 12.26
C GLU A 729 -2.14 -11.73 11.61
N ASP A 730 -2.57 -11.38 10.40
CA ASP A 730 -3.58 -12.14 9.65
C ASP A 730 -3.04 -13.53 9.29
N PHE A 731 -1.78 -13.59 8.83
CA PHE A 731 -1.08 -14.84 8.53
C PHE A 731 -0.89 -15.71 9.78
N VAL A 732 -0.39 -15.12 10.87
CA VAL A 732 -0.15 -15.83 12.14
C VAL A 732 -1.45 -16.42 12.68
N SER A 733 -2.52 -15.63 12.72
CA SER A 733 -3.83 -16.08 13.21
C SER A 733 -4.32 -17.28 12.42
N TYR A 734 -4.26 -17.21 11.09
CA TYR A 734 -4.67 -18.30 10.20
C TYR A 734 -3.88 -19.60 10.46
N ILE A 735 -2.55 -19.50 10.59
CA ILE A 735 -1.69 -20.67 10.82
C ILE A 735 -1.98 -21.32 12.17
N LEU A 736 -2.12 -20.53 13.23
CA LEU A 736 -2.38 -21.03 14.58
C LEU A 736 -3.76 -21.68 14.68
N GLU A 737 -4.79 -21.09 14.08
CA GLU A 737 -6.15 -21.67 14.04
C GLU A 737 -6.17 -22.99 13.27
N LYS A 738 -5.48 -23.07 12.15
CA LYS A 738 -5.35 -24.30 11.36
C LYS A 738 -4.60 -25.40 12.14
N ALA A 739 -3.57 -25.04 12.90
CA ALA A 739 -2.86 -25.98 13.76
C ALA A 739 -3.75 -26.47 14.94
N ALA A 740 -4.62 -25.60 15.46
CA ALA A 740 -5.55 -25.93 16.54
C ALA A 740 -6.72 -26.82 16.08
N SER A 741 -7.10 -26.79 14.80
CA SER A 741 -8.28 -27.51 14.29
C SER A 741 -8.11 -29.04 14.15
N GLY A 742 -7.06 -29.63 14.72
CA GLY A 742 -6.75 -31.07 14.63
C GLY A 742 -6.34 -31.56 13.25
N ARG A 743 -6.16 -30.65 12.28
CA ARG A 743 -5.57 -30.95 10.95
C ARG A 743 -4.06 -31.16 11.11
N GLU A 744 -3.45 -31.91 10.20
CA GLU A 744 -2.01 -32.09 10.21
C GLU A 744 -1.27 -30.75 10.11
N ARG A 745 -0.32 -30.53 11.04
CA ARG A 745 0.47 -29.30 11.11
C ARG A 745 1.40 -29.21 9.88
N PRO A 746 1.43 -28.07 9.16
CA PRO A 746 2.35 -27.91 8.04
C PRO A 746 3.80 -27.92 8.53
N ASP A 747 4.71 -28.43 7.69
CA ASP A 747 6.16 -28.42 7.93
C ASP A 747 6.87 -27.24 7.24
N LEU A 748 6.16 -26.52 6.38
CA LEU A 748 6.60 -25.32 5.68
C LEU A 748 5.39 -24.44 5.35
N VAL A 749 5.51 -23.13 5.54
CA VAL A 749 4.52 -22.14 5.10
C VAL A 749 5.13 -21.27 4.01
N LEU A 750 4.43 -21.15 2.89
CA LEU A 750 4.81 -20.29 1.77
C LEU A 750 3.88 -19.06 1.76
N VAL A 751 4.46 -17.87 1.71
CA VAL A 751 3.72 -16.60 1.74
C VAL A 751 4.13 -15.74 0.54
N PRO A 752 3.20 -15.13 -0.22
CA PRO A 752 3.56 -14.21 -1.30
C PRO A 752 4.30 -12.98 -0.76
N SER A 753 5.24 -12.44 -1.53
CA SER A 753 5.98 -11.23 -1.16
C SER A 753 5.17 -9.94 -1.31
N SER A 754 4.06 -9.97 -2.04
CA SER A 754 3.29 -8.77 -2.38
C SER A 754 2.70 -8.00 -1.18
N PRO A 755 2.38 -8.57 0.00
CA PRO A 755 2.01 -7.75 1.17
C PRO A 755 3.22 -7.08 1.85
N PHE A 756 4.45 -7.44 1.45
CA PHE A 756 5.70 -7.06 2.13
C PHE A 756 6.65 -6.21 1.26
N HIS A 757 6.22 -5.85 0.04
CA HIS A 757 7.11 -5.26 -0.98
C HIS A 757 7.28 -3.73 -0.89
N LEU A 758 6.32 -3.01 -0.28
CA LEU A 758 6.24 -1.54 -0.40
C LEU A 758 7.51 -0.79 0.03
N GLY A 759 8.19 -1.25 1.08
CA GLY A 759 9.45 -0.65 1.54
C GLY A 759 10.71 -1.28 0.95
N GLY A 760 10.63 -2.41 0.25
CA GLY A 760 11.80 -3.23 -0.12
C GLY A 760 12.46 -3.94 1.08
N TRP A 761 11.92 -3.79 2.30
CA TRP A 761 12.46 -4.36 3.54
C TRP A 761 11.78 -5.66 3.98
N ALA A 762 10.92 -6.24 3.14
CA ALA A 762 10.09 -7.39 3.45
C ALA A 762 9.25 -7.19 4.74
N ARG A 763 8.62 -6.02 4.84
CA ARG A 763 7.79 -5.58 5.97
C ARG A 763 6.37 -5.29 5.51
N ASP A 764 5.40 -5.68 6.34
CA ASP A 764 3.98 -5.37 6.10
C ASP A 764 3.68 -3.88 6.32
N LEU A 765 2.43 -3.47 6.10
CA LEU A 765 1.95 -2.10 6.30
C LEU A 765 2.09 -1.57 7.74
N LEU A 766 2.33 -2.44 8.72
CA LEU A 766 2.59 -2.07 10.12
C LEU A 766 4.09 -1.97 10.41
N GLY A 767 4.94 -2.11 9.38
CA GLY A 767 6.38 -2.15 9.51
C GLY A 767 6.89 -3.46 10.11
N ARG A 768 6.08 -4.52 10.21
CA ARG A 768 6.52 -5.79 10.80
C ARG A 768 7.21 -6.68 9.76
N PRO A 769 8.38 -7.26 10.07
CA PRO A 769 9.06 -8.16 9.13
C PRO A 769 8.31 -9.47 8.97
N TYR A 770 8.27 -10.03 7.76
CA TYR A 770 7.57 -11.30 7.50
C TYR A 770 8.07 -12.48 8.38
N LEU A 771 9.34 -12.45 8.80
CA LEU A 771 9.94 -13.47 9.69
C LEU A 771 9.25 -13.55 11.06
N ASP A 772 8.49 -12.54 11.47
CA ASP A 772 7.65 -12.63 12.66
C ASP A 772 6.57 -13.72 12.54
N ILE A 773 6.15 -14.08 11.32
CA ILE A 773 5.23 -15.20 11.08
C ILE A 773 5.87 -16.49 11.59
N GLU A 774 7.11 -16.78 11.18
CA GLU A 774 7.86 -17.96 11.62
C GLU A 774 8.06 -17.96 13.14
N ARG A 775 8.52 -16.84 13.71
CA ARG A 775 8.78 -16.71 15.16
C ARG A 775 7.54 -16.99 15.99
N LYS A 776 6.37 -16.51 15.56
CA LYS A 776 5.12 -16.67 16.30
C LYS A 776 4.45 -18.02 16.05
N ALA A 777 4.47 -18.53 14.83
CA ALA A 777 3.85 -19.81 14.48
C ALA A 777 4.72 -21.03 14.86
N GLY A 778 6.04 -20.83 15.00
CA GLY A 778 7.01 -21.90 15.22
C GLY A 778 7.05 -22.91 14.08
N ILE A 779 6.84 -22.44 12.83
CA ILE A 779 6.87 -23.23 11.60
C ILE A 779 7.73 -22.44 10.59
N PRO A 780 8.65 -23.08 9.85
CA PRO A 780 9.45 -22.41 8.83
C PRO A 780 8.59 -21.65 7.82
N VAL A 781 8.96 -20.41 7.51
CA VAL A 781 8.25 -19.56 6.54
C VAL A 781 9.18 -19.13 5.43
N GLU A 782 8.74 -19.34 4.18
CA GLU A 782 9.44 -18.84 3.00
C GLU A 782 8.58 -17.80 2.28
N LEU A 783 9.24 -16.73 1.85
CA LEU A 783 8.63 -15.69 1.04
C LEU A 783 8.77 -16.06 -0.44
N LEU A 784 7.65 -16.13 -1.17
CA LEU A 784 7.61 -16.36 -2.60
C LEU A 784 7.64 -15.02 -3.33
N HIS A 785 8.64 -14.81 -4.17
CA HIS A 785 8.79 -13.55 -4.87
C HIS A 785 7.78 -13.42 -6.01
N CYS A 786 6.77 -12.60 -5.79
CA CYS A 786 5.75 -12.27 -6.78
C CYS A 786 5.59 -10.77 -6.96
N GLU A 787 5.37 -10.36 -8.21
CA GLU A 787 4.93 -9.01 -8.52
C GLU A 787 3.51 -8.82 -8.00
N THR A 788 3.22 -7.61 -7.52
CA THR A 788 1.88 -7.15 -7.17
C THR A 788 0.96 -7.31 -8.37
N ILE A 789 -0.16 -8.01 -8.19
CA ILE A 789 -1.14 -8.18 -9.25
C ILE A 789 -2.05 -6.96 -9.21
N TRP A 790 -1.77 -6.01 -10.09
CA TRP A 790 -2.54 -4.78 -10.21
C TRP A 790 -3.94 -5.08 -10.76
N GLU A 791 -4.92 -4.53 -10.06
CA GLU A 791 -6.36 -4.76 -10.20
C GLU A 791 -7.13 -3.52 -10.69
#